data_AF-A0A177B5Y5-F1
#
_entry.id   AF-A0A177B5Y5-F1
#
_cell.length_a   1.000
_cell.length_b   1.000
_cell.length_c   1.000
_cell.angle_alpha   90.00
_cell.angle_beta   90.00
_cell.angle_gamma   90.00
#
_symmetry.space_group_name_H-M   'P 1'
#
loop_
_entity.id
_entity.type
_entity.pdbx_description
1 polymer ?
#
loop_
_entity_poly.entity_id
_entity_poly.type
_entity_poly.pdbx_seq_one_letter_code
_entity_poly.pdbx_strand_id
1 'polypeptide(L)'
;MVLTKPVRKVPINIQSSHKRIIIKNGTIVNDDHKFVADIYIENDTIKDIGKKLMHPGGAHEIDATGCLILPGGIDLNTNFDCDLVDDKSCTDYEIGSRAALIGGTTTIVNNVSSTSFNDKPKEYIKNIENNVCCDFVLSVQVPDDANLKYIKLIKEYALEYDIKIFHIPVDLDFEILTSLLETISELGCLAVFKPFSKKIFEYNCDKLAKKNPKEKYGPELLKYSFSDDDQVSVYMYILNVLKNVECPAVFTGITNDEILDLVKDEITPNTHLSFSVPALYHNATNLLNECWMHAASHMCKPPLSTNFNVNKCVSKLAQGFGYSSVDSNHIGVSSKQRMKGWSNARNIPCGINSVQYRMIVLWSQGVEKSGIIDPCKFVAITSSNAAKLLNMYPKKGRIDVESIADIVILNTLSNTEIDATPQDGCDMSIYSELDSKVKIQYVIKSGQIVVDNEDVFIHNQIGKHCQVEEFSYMYDTVDRVKESSQTKTPCISRDKPNDVIEDDIIVPKETNGHCTPDKPIEEEFVNKTRRNPTGVQSQLVSSISFGDYAEIKEKPSTKLQSSYFINISMVSLFMSETDILSEIKRSGKFDEWRHNAFNTMKSSKKYRKLADKIKKYATTHTRDLKLDVESRKYSIREDFTNIIFKNGSIKKEMMELINYNLNEKNMCLSIGNYLHSINPEKSEIELNIPLPQDSPINKTLK
;
A
#
# COMPACT_ATOMS: atom_id res chain seq x y z
N MET A 1 78.64 -33.25 -4.16
CA MET A 1 77.91 -32.41 -5.13
C MET A 1 76.44 -32.85 -5.09
N VAL A 2 75.57 -32.10 -4.41
CA VAL A 2 74.12 -32.37 -4.37
C VAL A 2 73.42 -31.08 -4.81
N LEU A 3 72.78 -31.13 -5.96
CA LEU A 3 72.13 -29.96 -6.57
C LEU A 3 70.75 -29.76 -5.93
N THR A 4 70.63 -28.74 -5.09
CA THR A 4 69.33 -28.23 -4.64
C THR A 4 68.61 -27.60 -5.84
N LYS A 5 67.46 -28.18 -6.24
CA LYS A 5 66.61 -27.56 -7.27
C LYS A 5 66.16 -26.18 -6.76
N PRO A 6 66.25 -25.11 -7.57
CA PRO A 6 65.71 -23.81 -7.18
C PRO A 6 64.18 -23.94 -7.05
N VAL A 7 63.63 -23.41 -5.96
CA VAL A 7 62.19 -23.24 -5.80
C VAL A 7 61.70 -22.39 -6.98
N ARG A 8 60.82 -22.94 -7.82
CA ARG A 8 60.15 -22.17 -8.87
C ARG A 8 59.39 -21.05 -8.17
N LYS A 9 59.81 -19.79 -8.36
CA LYS A 9 58.92 -18.64 -8.19
C LYS A 9 57.74 -18.88 -9.13
N VAL A 10 56.60 -19.26 -8.57
CA VAL A 10 55.33 -19.19 -9.29
C VAL A 10 55.15 -17.72 -9.68
N PRO A 11 54.89 -17.40 -10.97
CA PRO A 11 54.61 -16.03 -11.35
C PRO A 11 53.36 -15.58 -10.58
N ILE A 12 53.52 -14.64 -9.64
CA ILE A 12 52.38 -13.93 -9.07
C ILE A 12 51.87 -13.06 -10.21
N ASN A 13 50.86 -13.56 -10.91
CA ASN A 13 50.21 -12.82 -11.98
C ASN A 13 49.47 -11.65 -11.30
N ILE A 14 49.97 -10.42 -11.45
CA ILE A 14 49.52 -9.27 -10.64
C ILE A 14 48.02 -8.98 -10.87
N GLN A 15 47.46 -9.39 -12.01
CA GLN A 15 46.02 -9.35 -12.28
C GLN A 15 45.17 -10.29 -11.40
N SER A 16 45.74 -11.35 -10.80
CA SER A 16 45.00 -12.27 -9.91
C SER A 16 45.00 -11.86 -8.43
N SER A 17 45.75 -10.82 -8.03
CA SER A 17 45.64 -10.26 -6.68
C SER A 17 44.39 -9.38 -6.53
N HIS A 18 43.91 -8.78 -7.61
CA HIS A 18 42.78 -7.84 -7.61
C HIS A 18 41.40 -8.53 -7.47
N LYS A 19 41.37 -9.87 -7.49
CA LYS A 19 40.17 -10.71 -7.38
C LYS A 19 40.18 -11.64 -6.16
N ARG A 20 41.04 -11.36 -5.18
CA ARG A 20 41.12 -12.12 -3.93
C ARG A 20 41.14 -11.13 -2.78
N ILE A 21 40.13 -11.19 -1.92
CA ILE A 21 39.96 -10.28 -0.78
C ILE A 21 39.83 -11.12 0.48
N ILE A 22 40.46 -10.68 1.57
CA ILE A 22 40.24 -11.21 2.91
C ILE A 22 39.74 -10.06 3.79
N ILE A 23 38.52 -10.19 4.30
CA ILE A 23 37.95 -9.27 5.29
C ILE A 23 38.17 -9.90 6.66
N LYS A 24 38.77 -9.18 7.61
CA LYS A 24 39.10 -9.72 8.95
C LYS A 24 38.43 -8.95 10.07
N ASN A 25 38.29 -9.60 11.23
CA ASN A 25 37.90 -9.01 12.52
C ASN A 25 36.49 -8.36 12.61
N GLY A 26 35.72 -8.30 11.52
CA GLY A 26 34.39 -7.69 11.50
C GLY A 26 33.29 -8.58 12.08
N THR A 27 32.14 -7.96 12.37
CA THR A 27 30.93 -8.69 12.77
C THR A 27 30.05 -8.92 11.54
N ILE A 28 30.00 -10.16 11.05
CA ILE A 28 29.06 -10.58 10.02
C ILE A 28 27.64 -10.50 10.57
N VAL A 29 26.71 -9.93 9.81
CA VAL A 29 25.29 -9.84 10.14
C VAL A 29 24.48 -10.37 8.97
N ASN A 30 23.76 -11.47 9.20
CA ASN A 30 22.70 -11.97 8.32
C ASN A 30 21.33 -11.69 8.93
N ASP A 31 20.25 -12.03 8.21
CA ASP A 31 18.87 -11.85 8.66
C ASP A 31 18.47 -12.73 9.86
N ASP A 32 19.20 -13.82 10.09
CA ASP A 32 18.98 -14.80 11.15
C ASP A 32 19.86 -14.59 12.39
N HIS A 33 21.14 -14.24 12.22
CA HIS A 33 22.07 -14.01 13.33
C HIS A 33 23.29 -13.16 12.95
N LYS A 34 24.08 -12.77 13.96
CA LYS A 34 25.36 -12.07 13.80
C LYS A 34 26.51 -12.74 14.56
N PHE A 35 27.71 -12.72 14.00
CA PHE A 35 28.89 -13.38 14.56
C PHE A 35 30.20 -12.76 14.05
N VAL A 36 31.30 -12.93 14.80
CA VAL A 36 32.63 -12.46 14.39
C VAL A 36 33.37 -13.59 13.67
N ALA A 37 33.74 -13.33 12.41
CA ALA A 37 34.53 -14.20 11.54
C ALA A 37 35.22 -13.38 10.44
N ASP A 38 36.27 -13.95 9.87
CA ASP A 38 36.90 -13.47 8.65
C ASP A 38 36.17 -14.06 7.43
N ILE A 39 36.21 -13.36 6.29
CA ILE A 39 35.60 -13.78 5.01
C ILE A 39 36.68 -13.79 3.93
N TYR A 40 36.94 -14.95 3.33
CA TYR A 40 37.77 -15.07 2.14
C TYR A 40 36.91 -15.08 0.87
N ILE A 41 37.24 -14.18 -0.06
CA ILE A 41 36.57 -13.99 -1.34
C ILE A 41 37.57 -14.31 -2.45
N GLU A 42 37.14 -15.09 -3.44
CA GLU A 42 37.93 -15.37 -4.63
C GLU A 42 37.05 -15.33 -5.89
N ASN A 43 37.49 -14.51 -6.86
CA ASN A 43 36.71 -14.04 -7.99
C ASN A 43 35.51 -13.19 -7.54
N ASP A 44 34.29 -13.70 -7.72
CA ASP A 44 33.02 -13.03 -7.43
C ASP A 44 32.26 -13.68 -6.27
N THR A 45 32.84 -14.69 -5.63
CA THR A 45 32.16 -15.61 -4.72
C THR A 45 32.87 -15.69 -3.37
N ILE A 46 32.11 -15.77 -2.28
CA ILE A 46 32.63 -16.03 -0.94
C ILE A 46 33.05 -17.50 -0.86
N LYS A 47 34.33 -17.78 -0.54
CA LYS A 47 34.91 -19.13 -0.57
C LYS A 47 35.18 -19.74 0.79
N ASP A 48 35.35 -18.93 1.83
CA ASP A 48 35.46 -19.44 3.20
C ASP A 48 35.01 -18.37 4.21
N ILE A 49 34.42 -18.82 5.32
CA ILE A 49 34.00 -17.98 6.45
C ILE A 49 34.42 -18.69 7.73
N GLY A 50 35.27 -18.06 8.53
CA GLY A 50 35.81 -18.70 9.72
C GLY A 50 36.69 -17.78 10.56
N LYS A 51 37.21 -18.29 11.68
CA LYS A 51 38.10 -17.51 12.55
C LYS A 51 39.56 -17.80 12.22
N LYS A 52 40.34 -16.76 11.93
CA LYS A 52 41.76 -16.84 11.58
C LYS A 52 41.98 -17.68 10.32
N LEU A 53 41.24 -17.35 9.26
CA LEU A 53 41.28 -18.09 7.99
C LEU A 53 42.69 -18.16 7.42
N MET A 54 43.12 -19.36 7.02
CA MET A 54 44.31 -19.55 6.20
C MET A 54 43.91 -19.38 4.73
N HIS A 55 44.29 -18.26 4.12
CA HIS A 55 44.01 -17.96 2.73
C HIS A 55 45.30 -17.98 1.87
N PRO A 56 45.18 -18.18 0.54
CA PRO A 56 46.30 -18.00 -0.37
C PRO A 56 46.94 -16.61 -0.27
N GLY A 57 48.26 -16.55 -0.46
CA GLY A 57 49.02 -15.30 -0.45
C GLY A 57 48.66 -14.36 -1.61
N GLY A 58 48.76 -13.05 -1.35
CA GLY A 58 48.47 -11.99 -2.33
C GLY A 58 46.97 -11.71 -2.54
N ALA A 59 46.16 -11.91 -1.50
CA ALA A 59 44.83 -11.30 -1.38
C ALA A 59 44.96 -9.87 -0.82
N HIS A 60 44.04 -8.99 -1.18
CA HIS A 60 43.89 -7.68 -0.55
C HIS A 60 43.23 -7.83 0.82
N GLU A 61 43.78 -7.19 1.85
CA GLU A 61 43.34 -7.37 3.25
C GLU A 61 42.59 -6.13 3.75
N ILE A 62 41.35 -6.33 4.19
CA ILE A 62 40.50 -5.30 4.79
C ILE A 62 40.34 -5.63 6.28
N ASP A 63 40.77 -4.73 7.15
CA ASP A 63 40.46 -4.81 8.59
C ASP A 63 39.10 -4.18 8.85
N ALA A 64 38.12 -5.00 9.22
CA ALA A 64 36.76 -4.60 9.56
C ALA A 64 36.54 -4.53 11.09
N THR A 65 37.62 -4.37 11.88
CA THR A 65 37.52 -4.17 13.33
C THR A 65 36.58 -3.01 13.68
N GLY A 66 35.55 -3.28 14.48
CA GLY A 66 34.54 -2.27 14.84
C GLY A 66 33.48 -2.01 13.76
N CYS A 67 33.49 -2.76 12.65
CA CYS A 67 32.52 -2.66 11.58
C CYS A 67 31.53 -3.85 11.58
N LEU A 68 30.35 -3.61 11.03
CA LEU A 68 29.40 -4.65 10.64
C LEU A 68 29.62 -4.99 9.17
N ILE A 69 29.59 -6.28 8.84
CA ILE A 69 29.67 -6.78 7.47
C ILE A 69 28.28 -7.28 7.09
N LEU A 70 27.66 -6.64 6.12
CA LEU A 70 26.27 -6.83 5.70
C LEU A 70 26.21 -7.34 4.24
N PRO A 71 25.21 -8.13 3.83
CA PRO A 71 24.96 -8.37 2.42
C PRO A 71 24.61 -7.05 1.70
N GLY A 72 25.04 -6.93 0.44
CA GLY A 72 24.67 -5.81 -0.43
C GLY A 72 23.17 -5.55 -0.46
N GLY A 73 22.78 -4.28 -0.36
CA GLY A 73 21.39 -3.86 -0.37
C GLY A 73 20.71 -4.22 -1.69
N ILE A 74 19.44 -4.64 -1.62
CA ILE A 74 18.57 -4.85 -2.77
C ILE A 74 17.40 -3.88 -2.69
N ASP A 75 17.22 -3.04 -3.70
CA ASP A 75 16.14 -2.05 -3.79
C ASP A 75 15.06 -2.54 -4.76
N LEU A 76 13.80 -2.59 -4.32
CA LEU A 76 12.69 -3.15 -5.11
C LEU A 76 11.99 -2.13 -6.03
N ASN A 77 12.39 -0.86 -6.03
CA ASN A 77 11.64 0.17 -6.76
C ASN A 77 12.50 1.40 -7.12
N THR A 78 13.16 1.33 -8.28
CA THR A 78 13.86 2.46 -8.91
C THR A 78 13.25 2.81 -10.27
N ASN A 79 13.47 4.04 -10.74
CA ASN A 79 12.97 4.54 -12.03
C ASN A 79 14.08 5.36 -12.72
N PHE A 80 15.22 4.73 -12.99
CA PHE A 80 16.30 5.35 -13.75
C PHE A 80 15.90 5.48 -15.21
N ASP A 81 16.39 6.54 -15.86
CA ASP A 81 16.17 6.83 -17.29
C ASP A 81 14.67 6.95 -17.69
N CYS A 82 13.78 7.21 -16.72
CA CYS A 82 12.34 7.31 -16.97
C CYS A 82 11.91 8.67 -17.57
N ASP A 83 10.77 8.67 -18.25
CA ASP A 83 10.18 9.87 -18.84
C ASP A 83 9.50 10.75 -17.77
N LEU A 84 9.73 12.06 -17.86
CA LEU A 84 9.07 13.10 -17.07
C LEU A 84 8.12 13.92 -17.97
N VAL A 85 7.39 14.88 -17.37
CA VAL A 85 6.56 15.82 -18.13
C VAL A 85 7.47 16.70 -19.00
N ASP A 86 7.42 16.47 -20.32
CA ASP A 86 8.23 17.14 -21.34
C ASP A 86 9.76 17.12 -21.07
N ASP A 87 10.27 16.08 -20.40
CA ASP A 87 11.70 15.88 -20.11
C ASP A 87 12.01 14.40 -19.83
N LYS A 88 13.27 14.09 -19.53
CA LYS A 88 13.72 12.81 -18.99
C LYS A 88 14.23 12.96 -17.56
N SER A 89 14.24 11.89 -16.76
CA SER A 89 14.90 11.83 -15.44
C SER A 89 16.32 12.41 -15.52
N CYS A 90 16.74 13.21 -14.53
CA CYS A 90 18.15 13.63 -14.43
C CYS A 90 19.08 12.51 -13.91
N THR A 91 18.50 11.36 -13.54
CA THR A 91 19.22 10.15 -13.17
C THR A 91 19.02 9.10 -14.27
N ASP A 92 20.09 8.80 -14.99
CA ASP A 92 20.17 7.69 -15.95
C ASP A 92 20.63 6.38 -15.28
N TYR A 93 20.82 5.33 -16.07
CA TYR A 93 21.27 4.01 -15.59
C TYR A 93 22.68 4.01 -14.99
N GLU A 94 23.63 4.79 -15.52
CA GLU A 94 25.00 4.85 -15.02
C GLU A 94 25.01 5.59 -13.67
N ILE A 95 24.54 6.83 -13.68
CA ILE A 95 24.55 7.72 -12.52
C ILE A 95 23.74 7.12 -11.37
N GLY A 96 22.54 6.61 -11.64
CA GLY A 96 21.66 6.04 -10.63
C GLY A 96 22.21 4.77 -9.99
N SER A 97 22.75 3.85 -10.79
CA SER A 97 23.30 2.59 -10.26
C SER A 97 24.66 2.79 -9.57
N ARG A 98 25.44 3.77 -10.01
CA ARG A 98 26.65 4.22 -9.32
C ARG A 98 26.31 4.82 -7.95
N ALA A 99 25.27 5.65 -7.88
CA ALA A 99 24.77 6.19 -6.62
C ALA A 99 24.19 5.11 -5.69
N ALA A 100 23.53 4.08 -6.25
CA ALA A 100 23.09 2.91 -5.49
C ALA A 100 24.27 2.19 -4.82
N LEU A 101 25.36 1.95 -5.56
CA LEU A 101 26.58 1.34 -5.02
C LEU A 101 27.21 2.19 -3.90
N ILE A 102 27.31 3.51 -4.07
CA ILE A 102 27.77 4.43 -3.00
C ILE A 102 26.88 4.30 -1.76
N GLY A 103 25.57 4.15 -1.94
CA GLY A 103 24.59 3.88 -0.89
C GLY A 103 24.54 2.45 -0.35
N GLY A 104 25.50 1.57 -0.72
CA GLY A 104 25.55 0.17 -0.28
C GLY A 104 24.54 -0.78 -0.95
N THR A 105 23.78 -0.29 -1.93
CA THR A 105 22.82 -1.10 -2.71
C THR A 105 23.51 -1.68 -3.95
N THR A 106 23.67 -3.00 -3.99
CA THR A 106 24.36 -3.72 -5.08
C THR A 106 23.40 -4.30 -6.12
N THR A 107 22.09 -4.28 -5.88
CA THR A 107 21.09 -4.75 -6.83
C THR A 107 19.82 -3.90 -6.78
N ILE A 108 19.22 -3.62 -7.93
CA ILE A 108 17.99 -2.82 -8.07
C ILE A 108 16.91 -3.58 -8.86
N VAL A 109 15.65 -3.25 -8.64
CA VAL A 109 14.54 -3.51 -9.57
C VAL A 109 14.17 -2.19 -10.21
N ASN A 110 14.44 -2.05 -11.51
CA ASN A 110 14.16 -0.82 -12.25
C ASN A 110 12.88 -0.93 -13.07
N ASN A 111 11.97 0.02 -12.89
CA ASN A 111 10.74 0.11 -13.68
C ASN A 111 11.02 0.74 -15.05
N VAL A 112 10.49 0.12 -16.10
CA VAL A 112 10.61 0.56 -17.50
C VAL A 112 9.22 0.53 -18.14
N SER A 113 8.84 1.58 -18.88
CA SER A 113 7.59 1.56 -19.64
C SER A 113 7.68 0.53 -20.77
N SER A 114 6.63 -0.29 -20.99
CA SER A 114 6.60 -1.21 -22.12
C SER A 114 6.77 -0.50 -23.48
N THR A 115 6.40 0.79 -23.56
CA THR A 115 6.59 1.61 -24.77
C THR A 115 8.05 1.93 -25.06
N SER A 116 8.92 1.99 -24.04
CA SER A 116 10.34 2.33 -24.18
C SER A 116 11.12 1.29 -25.01
N PHE A 117 10.61 0.05 -25.11
CA PHE A 117 11.24 -1.02 -25.87
C PHE A 117 11.23 -0.80 -27.39
N ASN A 118 10.29 -0.03 -27.94
CA ASN A 118 10.13 0.18 -29.39
C ASN A 118 10.23 -1.14 -30.21
N ASP A 119 9.46 -2.15 -29.80
CA ASP A 119 9.45 -3.52 -30.36
C ASP A 119 10.81 -4.27 -30.31
N LYS A 120 11.75 -3.83 -29.47
CA LYS A 120 13.09 -4.42 -29.35
C LYS A 120 13.59 -4.63 -27.90
N PRO A 121 12.92 -5.42 -27.05
CA PRO A 121 13.34 -5.56 -25.65
C PRO A 121 14.78 -6.09 -25.48
N LYS A 122 15.27 -6.97 -26.36
CA LYS A 122 16.65 -7.51 -26.32
C LYS A 122 17.73 -6.44 -26.55
N GLU A 123 17.50 -5.50 -27.47
CA GLU A 123 18.43 -4.37 -27.67
C GLU A 123 18.37 -3.40 -26.49
N TYR A 124 17.18 -3.19 -25.93
CA TYR A 124 16.98 -2.31 -24.77
C TYR A 124 17.66 -2.85 -23.50
N ILE A 125 17.45 -4.11 -23.13
CA ILE A 125 18.11 -4.78 -22.00
C ILE A 125 19.64 -4.65 -22.12
N LYS A 126 20.19 -4.97 -23.30
CA LYS A 126 21.63 -4.87 -23.58
C LYS A 126 22.14 -3.42 -23.46
N ASN A 127 21.33 -2.42 -23.81
CA ASN A 127 21.69 -1.02 -23.60
C ASN A 127 21.79 -0.67 -22.11
N ILE A 128 20.93 -1.24 -21.25
CA ILE A 128 21.07 -1.07 -19.79
C ILE A 128 22.37 -1.72 -19.30
N GLU A 129 22.64 -2.98 -19.68
CA GLU A 129 23.86 -3.71 -19.30
C GLU A 129 25.15 -2.96 -19.68
N ASN A 130 25.15 -2.23 -20.81
CA ASN A 130 26.30 -1.45 -21.26
C ASN A 130 26.61 -0.22 -20.38
N ASN A 131 25.63 0.30 -19.64
CA ASN A 131 25.72 1.56 -18.90
C ASN A 131 25.62 1.38 -17.37
N VAL A 132 24.99 0.30 -16.90
CA VAL A 132 24.73 0.08 -15.47
C VAL A 132 25.97 -0.42 -14.70
N CYS A 133 26.09 0.01 -13.45
CA CYS A 133 27.19 -0.30 -12.55
C CYS A 133 26.84 -1.39 -11.51
N CYS A 134 25.60 -1.42 -11.03
CA CYS A 134 25.08 -2.45 -10.13
C CYS A 134 24.27 -3.51 -10.90
N ASP A 135 24.01 -4.68 -10.29
CA ASP A 135 23.12 -5.65 -10.93
C ASP A 135 21.67 -5.14 -10.92
N PHE A 136 20.85 -5.59 -11.87
CA PHE A 136 19.47 -5.13 -11.99
C PHE A 136 18.50 -6.23 -12.41
N VAL A 137 17.25 -6.08 -12.02
CA VAL A 137 16.08 -6.81 -12.55
C VAL A 137 15.17 -5.78 -13.20
N LEU A 138 14.50 -6.13 -14.30
CA LEU A 138 13.49 -5.26 -14.91
C LEU A 138 12.08 -5.55 -14.39
N SER A 139 11.39 -4.47 -14.04
CA SER A 139 9.94 -4.43 -13.88
C SER A 139 9.34 -3.69 -15.07
N VAL A 140 8.41 -4.30 -15.80
CA VAL A 140 7.75 -3.64 -16.94
C VAL A 140 6.45 -3.01 -16.50
N GLN A 141 6.36 -1.70 -16.63
CA GLN A 141 5.11 -0.97 -16.45
C GLN A 141 4.18 -1.24 -17.63
N VAL A 142 3.02 -1.81 -17.31
CA VAL A 142 1.89 -1.95 -18.23
C VAL A 142 1.26 -0.55 -18.44
N PRO A 143 0.89 -0.14 -19.67
CA PRO A 143 0.33 1.19 -19.91
C PRO A 143 -1.04 1.42 -19.28
N ASP A 144 -1.33 2.69 -18.93
CA ASP A 144 -2.61 3.14 -18.37
C ASP A 144 -3.84 2.81 -19.25
N ASP A 145 -3.63 2.62 -20.56
CA ASP A 145 -4.63 2.31 -21.59
C ASP A 145 -4.57 0.84 -22.08
N ALA A 146 -3.95 -0.04 -21.28
CA ALA A 146 -3.83 -1.45 -21.60
C ALA A 146 -5.20 -2.11 -21.82
N ASN A 147 -5.22 -3.04 -22.76
CA ASN A 147 -6.38 -3.83 -23.19
C ASN A 147 -5.97 -5.30 -23.40
N LEU A 148 -6.91 -6.16 -23.79
CA LEU A 148 -6.69 -7.62 -23.94
C LEU A 148 -5.51 -8.01 -24.86
N LYS A 149 -4.99 -7.11 -25.72
CA LYS A 149 -3.75 -7.38 -26.48
C LYS A 149 -2.50 -7.45 -25.59
N TYR A 150 -2.45 -6.65 -24.52
CA TYR A 150 -1.31 -6.63 -23.58
C TYR A 150 -1.15 -7.93 -22.80
N ILE A 151 -2.22 -8.70 -22.63
CA ILE A 151 -2.16 -10.06 -22.06
C ILE A 151 -1.22 -10.96 -22.88
N LYS A 152 -1.25 -10.85 -24.21
CA LYS A 152 -0.34 -11.60 -25.09
C LYS A 152 1.09 -11.08 -24.97
N LEU A 153 1.26 -9.76 -24.87
CA LEU A 153 2.56 -9.10 -24.74
C LEU A 153 3.26 -9.46 -23.42
N ILE A 154 2.51 -9.59 -22.31
CA ILE A 154 3.04 -10.10 -21.03
C ILE A 154 3.52 -11.55 -21.17
N LYS A 155 2.76 -12.42 -21.86
CA LYS A 155 3.19 -13.80 -22.14
C LYS A 155 4.47 -13.82 -22.99
N GLU A 156 4.61 -12.93 -23.98
CA GLU A 156 5.84 -12.77 -24.77
C GLU A 156 7.01 -12.29 -23.90
N TYR A 157 6.83 -11.21 -23.12
CA TYR A 157 7.85 -10.64 -22.21
C TYR A 157 8.35 -11.64 -21.17
N ALA A 158 7.46 -12.43 -20.56
CA ALA A 158 7.83 -13.44 -19.58
C ALA A 158 8.61 -14.62 -20.19
N LEU A 159 8.19 -15.10 -21.36
CA LEU A 159 8.71 -16.34 -21.96
C LEU A 159 9.91 -16.13 -22.90
N GLU A 160 9.97 -15.02 -23.64
CA GLU A 160 11.00 -14.77 -24.66
C GLU A 160 12.10 -13.77 -24.25
N TYR A 161 11.86 -13.01 -23.19
CA TYR A 161 12.73 -11.90 -22.73
C TYR A 161 13.10 -11.95 -21.25
N ASP A 162 12.68 -12.99 -20.53
CA ASP A 162 13.01 -13.25 -19.11
C ASP A 162 12.49 -12.17 -18.12
N ILE A 163 11.38 -11.52 -18.45
CA ILE A 163 10.78 -10.45 -17.63
C ILE A 163 9.70 -11.04 -16.72
N LYS A 164 9.99 -11.20 -15.43
CA LYS A 164 9.05 -11.83 -14.47
C LYS A 164 8.28 -10.84 -13.58
N ILE A 165 8.47 -9.55 -13.75
CA ILE A 165 7.90 -8.51 -12.88
C ILE A 165 7.16 -7.49 -13.72
N PHE A 166 5.88 -7.25 -13.39
CA PHE A 166 5.01 -6.35 -14.13
C PHE A 166 4.36 -5.35 -13.18
N HIS A 167 4.60 -4.06 -13.41
CA HIS A 167 3.97 -2.98 -12.65
C HIS A 167 2.62 -2.62 -13.28
N ILE A 168 1.54 -2.83 -12.53
CA ILE A 168 0.16 -2.79 -13.03
C ILE A 168 -0.52 -1.48 -12.64
N PRO A 169 -1.06 -0.70 -13.60
CA PRO A 169 -1.87 0.48 -13.29
C PRO A 169 -3.15 0.11 -12.56
N VAL A 170 -3.43 0.84 -11.48
CA VAL A 170 -4.61 0.62 -10.62
C VAL A 170 -5.92 1.09 -11.28
N ASP A 171 -5.81 1.93 -12.31
CA ASP A 171 -6.91 2.61 -12.99
C ASP A 171 -7.49 1.81 -14.18
N LEU A 172 -6.99 0.60 -14.45
CA LEU A 172 -7.52 -0.27 -15.51
C LEU A 172 -8.95 -0.74 -15.21
N ASP A 173 -9.71 -1.03 -16.27
CA ASP A 173 -11.05 -1.62 -16.11
C ASP A 173 -10.96 -3.02 -15.48
N PHE A 174 -11.92 -3.35 -14.62
CA PHE A 174 -11.87 -4.54 -13.76
C PHE A 174 -11.64 -5.86 -14.51
N GLU A 175 -12.26 -6.04 -15.69
CA GLU A 175 -12.06 -7.23 -16.53
C GLU A 175 -10.62 -7.34 -17.03
N ILE A 176 -10.04 -6.24 -17.52
CA ILE A 176 -8.67 -6.18 -18.03
C ILE A 176 -7.68 -6.42 -16.88
N LEU A 177 -7.88 -5.74 -15.75
CA LEU A 177 -7.06 -5.90 -14.56
C LEU A 177 -7.06 -7.36 -14.07
N THR A 178 -8.25 -7.98 -13.98
CA THR A 178 -8.42 -9.37 -13.55
C THR A 178 -7.67 -10.32 -14.49
N SER A 179 -7.90 -10.26 -15.80
CA SER A 179 -7.25 -11.16 -16.75
C SER A 179 -5.74 -10.95 -16.93
N LEU A 180 -5.23 -9.74 -16.68
CA LEU A 180 -3.79 -9.50 -16.56
C LEU A 180 -3.21 -10.23 -15.34
N LEU A 181 -3.87 -10.14 -14.18
CA LEU A 181 -3.41 -10.79 -12.94
C LEU A 181 -3.52 -12.32 -13.00
N GLU A 182 -4.58 -12.86 -13.61
CA GLU A 182 -4.71 -14.29 -13.91
C GLU A 182 -3.53 -14.75 -14.79
N THR A 183 -3.22 -14.01 -15.85
CA THR A 183 -2.09 -14.32 -16.75
C THR A 183 -0.73 -14.24 -16.04
N ILE A 184 -0.50 -13.22 -15.21
CA ILE A 184 0.74 -13.09 -14.42
C ILE A 184 0.85 -14.26 -13.44
N SER A 185 -0.27 -14.69 -12.85
CA SER A 185 -0.34 -15.85 -11.97
C SER A 185 -0.08 -17.18 -12.68
N GLU A 186 -0.61 -17.38 -13.90
CA GLU A 186 -0.34 -18.58 -14.72
C GLU A 186 1.14 -18.72 -15.06
N LEU A 187 1.83 -17.58 -15.25
CA LEU A 187 3.24 -17.50 -15.60
C LEU A 187 4.18 -17.54 -14.39
N GLY A 188 3.67 -17.66 -13.15
CA GLY A 188 4.49 -17.61 -11.94
C GLY A 188 5.21 -16.26 -11.72
N CYS A 189 4.74 -15.20 -12.36
CA CYS A 189 5.36 -13.86 -12.34
C CYS A 189 4.85 -13.02 -11.16
N LEU A 190 5.41 -11.83 -10.93
CA LEU A 190 5.01 -10.92 -9.85
C LEU A 190 4.23 -9.71 -10.40
N ALA A 191 3.04 -9.46 -9.85
CA ALA A 191 2.31 -8.22 -10.04
C ALA A 191 2.78 -7.17 -9.01
N VAL A 192 3.25 -6.02 -9.49
CA VAL A 192 3.67 -4.88 -8.67
C VAL A 192 2.62 -3.79 -8.74
N PHE A 193 2.27 -3.22 -7.59
CA PHE A 193 1.30 -2.15 -7.46
C PHE A 193 1.84 -0.97 -6.67
N LYS A 194 1.35 0.21 -7.03
CA LYS A 194 1.64 1.48 -6.36
C LYS A 194 0.30 2.10 -5.94
N PRO A 195 0.08 2.44 -4.66
CA PRO A 195 -1.24 2.86 -4.17
C PRO A 195 -1.56 4.32 -4.54
N PHE A 196 -1.66 4.59 -5.85
CA PHE A 196 -1.92 5.91 -6.42
C PHE A 196 -2.79 5.77 -7.68
N SER A 197 -3.94 6.45 -7.70
CA SER A 197 -4.82 6.54 -8.88
C SER A 197 -4.66 7.91 -9.54
N LYS A 198 -4.31 7.89 -10.83
CA LYS A 198 -4.26 9.07 -11.69
C LYS A 198 -5.67 9.61 -11.94
N LYS A 199 -6.67 8.73 -12.13
CA LYS A 199 -8.08 9.11 -12.30
C LYS A 199 -8.62 9.90 -11.08
N ILE A 200 -8.36 9.44 -9.85
CA ILE A 200 -8.75 10.16 -8.63
C ILE A 200 -8.01 11.51 -8.53
N PHE A 201 -6.70 11.52 -8.75
CA PHE A 201 -5.88 12.74 -8.69
C PHE A 201 -6.36 13.82 -9.69
N GLU A 202 -6.59 13.46 -10.95
CA GLU A 202 -7.03 14.37 -12.00
C GLU A 202 -8.45 14.91 -11.72
N TYR A 203 -9.38 14.04 -11.31
CA TYR A 203 -10.73 14.44 -10.90
C TYR A 203 -10.72 15.44 -9.75
N ASN A 204 -9.92 15.19 -8.70
CA ASN A 204 -9.81 16.09 -7.57
C ASN A 204 -9.13 17.42 -7.94
N CYS A 205 -8.10 17.39 -8.79
CA CYS A 205 -7.48 18.62 -9.34
C CYS A 205 -8.51 19.49 -10.10
N ASP A 206 -9.38 18.87 -10.90
CA ASP A 206 -10.43 19.56 -11.66
C ASP A 206 -11.53 20.11 -10.74
N LYS A 207 -11.91 19.35 -9.72
CA LYS A 207 -12.87 19.76 -8.70
C LYS A 207 -12.37 20.97 -7.90
N LEU A 208 -11.07 20.99 -7.54
CA LEU A 208 -10.44 22.13 -6.87
C LEU A 208 -10.35 23.35 -7.79
N ALA A 209 -9.97 23.19 -9.05
CA ALA A 209 -9.91 24.28 -10.02
C ALA A 209 -11.31 24.90 -10.28
N LYS A 210 -12.37 24.07 -10.38
CA LYS A 210 -13.76 24.53 -10.53
C LYS A 210 -14.28 25.24 -9.28
N LYS A 211 -13.90 24.78 -8.08
CA LYS A 211 -14.32 25.38 -6.81
C LYS A 211 -13.62 26.73 -6.55
N ASN A 212 -12.33 26.81 -6.87
CA ASN A 212 -11.45 27.93 -6.55
C ASN A 212 -10.75 28.48 -7.82
N PRO A 213 -11.49 29.02 -8.81
CA PRO A 213 -10.96 29.34 -10.15
C PRO A 213 -9.99 30.53 -10.20
N LYS A 214 -9.80 31.24 -9.08
CA LYS A 214 -8.83 32.33 -8.94
C LYS A 214 -7.53 31.90 -8.26
N GLU A 215 -7.52 30.75 -7.60
CA GLU A 215 -6.36 30.26 -6.87
C GLU A 215 -5.34 29.65 -7.82
N LYS A 216 -4.06 29.90 -7.56
CA LYS A 216 -2.94 29.28 -8.28
C LYS A 216 -2.19 28.39 -7.30
N TYR A 217 -2.52 27.11 -7.30
CA TYR A 217 -1.84 26.14 -6.46
C TYR A 217 -0.40 25.90 -6.95
N GLY A 218 0.51 25.71 -6.00
CA GLY A 218 1.85 25.18 -6.17
C GLY A 218 1.91 23.68 -5.80
N PRO A 219 3.07 23.19 -5.32
CA PRO A 219 3.28 21.78 -4.92
C PRO A 219 2.22 21.20 -3.99
N GLU A 220 1.57 22.02 -3.17
CA GLU A 220 0.50 21.62 -2.27
C GLU A 220 -0.75 21.06 -2.98
N LEU A 221 -0.92 21.32 -4.28
CA LEU A 221 -1.97 20.69 -5.10
C LEU A 221 -1.90 19.16 -5.01
N LEU A 222 -0.70 18.59 -4.91
CA LEU A 222 -0.52 17.15 -4.76
C LEU A 222 -1.20 16.60 -3.51
N LYS A 223 -1.03 17.30 -2.38
CA LYS A 223 -1.63 16.97 -1.07
C LYS A 223 -3.14 17.22 -1.03
N TYR A 224 -3.63 18.23 -1.76
CA TYR A 224 -5.06 18.55 -1.79
C TYR A 224 -5.85 17.68 -2.76
N SER A 225 -5.20 17.13 -3.79
CA SER A 225 -5.85 16.30 -4.81
C SER A 225 -5.74 14.80 -4.58
N PHE A 226 -4.86 14.34 -3.68
CA PHE A 226 -4.74 12.93 -3.33
C PHE A 226 -4.41 12.78 -1.85
N SER A 227 -5.39 12.34 -1.07
CA SER A 227 -5.33 12.22 0.38
C SER A 227 -4.84 10.85 0.87
N ASP A 228 -4.59 10.75 2.18
CA ASP A 228 -4.22 9.50 2.83
C ASP A 228 -5.37 8.47 2.73
N ASP A 229 -6.64 8.93 2.82
CA ASP A 229 -7.84 8.14 2.54
C ASP A 229 -7.90 7.64 1.08
N ASP A 230 -7.47 8.46 0.10
CA ASP A 230 -7.44 8.05 -1.30
C ASP A 230 -6.40 6.92 -1.52
N GLN A 231 -5.21 7.00 -0.91
CA GLN A 231 -4.20 5.92 -0.92
C GLN A 231 -4.77 4.62 -0.34
N VAL A 232 -5.43 4.72 0.82
CA VAL A 232 -6.10 3.58 1.48
C VAL A 232 -7.20 3.00 0.58
N SER A 233 -8.00 3.84 -0.08
CA SER A 233 -9.08 3.37 -0.95
C SER A 233 -8.57 2.58 -2.16
N VAL A 234 -7.48 3.04 -2.80
CA VAL A 234 -6.81 2.35 -3.90
C VAL A 234 -6.21 1.03 -3.43
N TYR A 235 -5.55 1.03 -2.28
CA TYR A 235 -4.99 -0.18 -1.67
C TYR A 235 -6.05 -1.25 -1.42
N MET A 236 -7.17 -0.87 -0.78
CA MET A 236 -8.29 -1.77 -0.49
C MET A 236 -9.01 -2.26 -1.75
N TYR A 237 -9.11 -1.43 -2.81
CA TYR A 237 -9.64 -1.86 -4.10
C TYR A 237 -8.78 -2.99 -4.68
N ILE A 238 -7.45 -2.83 -4.74
CA ILE A 238 -6.53 -3.84 -5.27
C ILE A 238 -6.59 -5.13 -4.44
N LEU A 239 -6.58 -5.04 -3.10
CA LEU A 239 -6.78 -6.22 -2.24
C LEU A 239 -8.09 -6.93 -2.53
N ASN A 240 -9.17 -6.19 -2.83
CA ASN A 240 -10.47 -6.79 -3.14
C ASN A 240 -10.51 -7.45 -4.52
N VAL A 241 -9.74 -6.97 -5.50
CA VAL A 241 -9.49 -7.67 -6.78
C VAL A 241 -8.72 -8.96 -6.53
N LEU A 242 -7.61 -8.89 -5.76
CA LEU A 242 -6.74 -10.02 -5.42
C LEU A 242 -7.42 -11.11 -4.56
N LYS A 243 -8.57 -10.82 -3.93
CA LYS A 243 -9.41 -11.87 -3.28
C LYS A 243 -10.11 -12.79 -4.29
N ASN A 244 -10.23 -12.36 -5.56
CA ASN A 244 -10.84 -13.14 -6.64
C ASN A 244 -9.81 -13.78 -7.58
N VAL A 245 -8.54 -13.34 -7.53
CA VAL A 245 -7.46 -13.81 -8.39
C VAL A 245 -6.32 -14.33 -7.55
N GLU A 246 -5.86 -15.55 -7.83
CA GLU A 246 -4.83 -16.26 -7.06
C GLU A 246 -3.39 -15.74 -7.33
N CYS A 247 -3.23 -14.44 -7.61
CA CYS A 247 -1.96 -13.80 -7.95
C CYS A 247 -1.28 -13.19 -6.71
N PRO A 248 0.03 -13.43 -6.46
CA PRO A 248 0.80 -12.66 -5.50
C PRO A 248 0.95 -11.20 -5.91
N ALA A 249 0.91 -10.29 -4.92
CA ALA A 249 1.06 -8.85 -5.16
C ALA A 249 2.18 -8.25 -4.32
N VAL A 250 2.99 -7.41 -4.95
CA VAL A 250 4.04 -6.61 -4.31
C VAL A 250 3.59 -5.16 -4.32
N PHE A 251 3.39 -4.55 -3.17
CA PHE A 251 3.08 -3.13 -3.05
C PHE A 251 4.35 -2.34 -2.78
N THR A 252 4.75 -1.44 -3.68
CA THR A 252 5.99 -0.66 -3.58
C THR A 252 5.74 0.83 -3.40
N GLY A 253 6.75 1.52 -2.87
CA GLY A 253 6.69 2.96 -2.66
C GLY A 253 5.59 3.38 -1.68
N ILE A 254 5.28 2.54 -0.67
CA ILE A 254 4.24 2.82 0.32
C ILE A 254 4.66 4.01 1.19
N THR A 255 3.83 5.04 1.26
CA THR A 255 4.06 6.30 1.95
C THR A 255 3.02 6.63 3.04
N ASN A 256 2.07 5.71 3.30
CA ASN A 256 1.04 5.82 4.32
C ASN A 256 1.11 4.60 5.28
N ASP A 257 1.27 4.82 6.58
CA ASP A 257 1.39 3.77 7.60
C ASP A 257 0.04 3.24 8.12
N GLU A 258 -1.11 3.80 7.71
CA GLU A 258 -2.44 3.23 7.97
C GLU A 258 -2.64 1.91 7.22
N ILE A 259 -2.00 1.75 6.06
CA ILE A 259 -1.98 0.49 5.29
C ILE A 259 -1.47 -0.69 6.14
N LEU A 260 -0.58 -0.44 7.10
CA LEU A 260 -0.07 -1.46 8.04
C LEU A 260 -1.10 -1.95 9.05
N ASP A 261 -2.20 -1.24 9.25
CA ASP A 261 -3.31 -1.68 10.11
C ASP A 261 -4.37 -2.43 9.30
N LEU A 262 -4.60 -2.06 8.04
CA LEU A 262 -5.48 -2.79 7.12
C LEU A 262 -4.96 -4.20 6.83
N VAL A 263 -3.65 -4.33 6.58
CA VAL A 263 -3.03 -5.63 6.30
C VAL A 263 -3.14 -6.58 7.50
N LYS A 264 -3.15 -6.09 8.74
CA LYS A 264 -3.34 -6.96 9.93
C LYS A 264 -4.67 -7.69 9.94
N ASP A 265 -5.73 -7.04 9.46
CA ASP A 265 -7.10 -7.53 9.57
C ASP A 265 -7.55 -8.27 8.31
N GLU A 266 -6.95 -7.97 7.15
CA GLU A 266 -7.30 -8.56 5.85
C GLU A 266 -6.25 -9.53 5.26
N ILE A 267 -5.22 -9.94 6.01
CA ILE A 267 -4.04 -10.72 5.54
C ILE A 267 -4.40 -11.71 4.41
N THR A 268 -4.20 -11.28 3.17
CA THR A 268 -3.90 -12.20 2.07
C THR A 268 -2.42 -12.55 2.24
N PRO A 269 -2.08 -13.80 2.58
CA PRO A 269 -0.69 -14.15 2.89
C PRO A 269 0.22 -14.19 1.64
N ASN A 270 -0.31 -13.70 0.50
CA ASN A 270 0.30 -13.58 -0.81
C ASN A 270 0.66 -12.11 -1.14
N THR A 271 0.76 -11.23 -0.14
CA THR A 271 1.20 -9.83 -0.32
C THR A 271 2.55 -9.52 0.30
N HIS A 272 3.42 -8.84 -0.44
CA HIS A 272 4.68 -8.26 0.05
C HIS A 272 4.57 -6.73 0.09
N LEU A 273 5.09 -6.11 1.14
CA LEU A 273 5.04 -4.65 1.33
C LEU A 273 6.46 -4.04 1.25
N SER A 274 6.62 -3.00 0.44
CA SER A 274 7.84 -2.21 0.37
C SER A 274 7.55 -0.75 0.68
N PHE A 275 8.17 -0.27 1.77
CA PHE A 275 7.96 1.08 2.29
C PHE A 275 8.99 2.05 1.72
N SER A 276 8.51 3.21 1.28
CA SER A 276 9.32 4.25 0.67
C SER A 276 10.15 4.97 1.74
N VAL A 277 11.49 4.95 1.61
CA VAL A 277 12.42 5.66 2.50
C VAL A 277 12.04 7.13 2.77
N PRO A 278 11.61 7.95 1.77
CA PRO A 278 11.13 9.30 2.01
C PRO A 278 10.16 9.45 3.18
N ALA A 279 9.22 8.51 3.34
CA ALA A 279 8.22 8.56 4.41
C ALA A 279 8.81 8.30 5.81
N LEU A 280 9.95 7.60 5.90
CA LEU A 280 10.66 7.39 7.16
C LEU A 280 11.40 8.65 7.65
N TYR A 281 11.54 9.69 6.82
CA TYR A 281 12.28 10.91 7.13
C TYR A 281 11.41 12.17 7.11
N HIS A 282 10.50 12.28 6.14
CA HIS A 282 9.66 13.45 5.92
C HIS A 282 8.21 13.07 5.60
N ASN A 283 7.31 14.04 5.73
CA ASN A 283 5.87 13.88 5.55
C ASN A 283 5.31 14.96 4.59
N ALA A 284 4.00 14.90 4.33
CA ALA A 284 3.32 15.81 3.41
C ALA A 284 3.31 17.29 3.81
N THR A 285 3.64 17.66 5.06
CA THR A 285 3.58 19.07 5.48
C THR A 285 4.67 19.91 4.81
N ASN A 286 5.75 19.28 4.33
CA ASN A 286 6.77 19.92 3.50
C ASN A 286 6.22 20.50 2.19
N LEU A 287 5.13 19.93 1.65
CA LEU A 287 4.43 20.46 0.47
C LEU A 287 3.77 21.82 0.75
N LEU A 288 3.69 22.25 2.01
CA LEU A 288 3.12 23.54 2.45
C LEU A 288 4.21 24.57 2.81
N ASN A 289 5.50 24.29 2.53
CA ASN A 289 6.60 25.20 2.82
C ASN A 289 6.54 26.46 1.93
N GLU A 290 6.81 27.64 2.51
CA GLU A 290 6.84 28.92 1.79
C GLU A 290 7.90 28.95 0.67
N CYS A 291 9.02 28.23 0.87
CA CYS A 291 10.00 27.99 -0.19
C CYS A 291 9.43 26.99 -1.20
N TRP A 292 8.98 27.51 -2.35
CA TRP A 292 8.43 26.71 -3.44
C TRP A 292 9.34 25.56 -3.87
N MET A 293 10.67 25.75 -3.89
CA MET A 293 11.61 24.68 -4.28
C MET A 293 11.70 23.57 -3.22
N HIS A 294 11.62 23.92 -1.93
CA HIS A 294 11.51 22.93 -0.85
C HIS A 294 10.21 22.14 -0.96
N ALA A 295 9.09 22.83 -1.19
CA ALA A 295 7.81 22.15 -1.39
C ALA A 295 7.84 21.26 -2.65
N ALA A 296 8.43 21.72 -3.74
CA ALA A 296 8.56 20.95 -4.98
C ALA A 296 9.50 19.74 -4.84
N SER A 297 10.57 19.82 -4.03
CA SER A 297 11.51 18.70 -3.83
C SER A 297 10.88 17.50 -3.12
N HIS A 298 9.80 17.71 -2.36
CA HIS A 298 9.04 16.69 -1.64
C HIS A 298 7.89 16.06 -2.45
N MET A 299 7.71 16.45 -3.72
CA MET A 299 6.65 15.89 -4.56
C MET A 299 7.02 14.48 -5.04
N CYS A 300 6.27 13.47 -4.57
CA CYS A 300 6.34 12.10 -5.06
C CYS A 300 4.93 11.53 -5.33
N LYS A 301 4.87 10.42 -6.06
CA LYS A 301 3.65 9.61 -6.21
C LYS A 301 3.95 8.20 -5.63
N PRO A 302 3.08 7.62 -4.79
CA PRO A 302 1.98 8.30 -4.07
C PRO A 302 2.55 9.45 -3.21
N PRO A 303 1.74 10.46 -2.82
CA PRO A 303 2.21 11.52 -1.94
C PRO A 303 2.71 10.95 -0.61
N LEU A 304 3.65 11.63 0.05
CA LEU A 304 3.93 11.39 1.47
C LEU A 304 2.63 11.55 2.27
N SER A 305 2.38 10.70 3.28
CA SER A 305 1.25 10.91 4.20
C SER A 305 1.46 12.15 5.06
N THR A 306 0.39 12.80 5.50
CA THR A 306 0.48 13.96 6.40
C THR A 306 0.84 13.54 7.83
N ASN A 307 0.32 12.41 8.28
CA ASN A 307 0.38 11.95 9.67
C ASN A 307 1.33 10.75 9.86
N PHE A 308 2.25 10.53 8.92
CA PHE A 308 3.08 9.32 8.88
C PHE A 308 3.83 9.07 10.19
N ASN A 309 3.56 7.95 10.84
CA ASN A 309 4.20 7.59 12.10
C ASN A 309 5.40 6.66 11.86
N VAL A 310 6.61 7.24 11.81
CA VAL A 310 7.87 6.51 11.61
C VAL A 310 8.04 5.39 12.63
N ASN A 311 7.83 5.65 13.93
CA ASN A 311 7.96 4.63 14.97
C ASN A 311 6.95 3.48 14.82
N LYS A 312 5.73 3.75 14.37
CA LYS A 312 4.72 2.72 14.05
C LYS A 312 5.17 1.90 12.84
N CYS A 313 5.63 2.53 11.76
CA CYS A 313 6.15 1.84 10.59
C CYS A 313 7.34 0.93 10.94
N VAL A 314 8.36 1.49 11.59
CA VAL A 314 9.55 0.77 12.07
C VAL A 314 9.17 -0.39 13.01
N SER A 315 8.21 -0.19 13.92
CA SER A 315 7.69 -1.26 14.79
C SER A 315 7.04 -2.42 14.03
N LYS A 316 6.27 -2.12 12.97
CA LYS A 316 5.62 -3.14 12.14
C LYS A 316 6.62 -3.86 11.25
N LEU A 317 7.58 -3.14 10.67
CA LEU A 317 8.72 -3.71 9.96
C LEU A 317 9.47 -4.69 10.87
N ALA A 318 9.84 -4.26 12.09
CA ALA A 318 10.52 -5.07 13.09
C ALA A 318 9.74 -6.34 13.48
N GLN A 319 8.44 -6.21 13.75
CA GLN A 319 7.55 -7.33 14.09
C GLN A 319 7.38 -8.35 12.95
N GLY A 320 7.72 -8.01 11.70
CA GLY A 320 7.65 -8.95 10.57
C GLY A 320 6.22 -9.24 10.11
N PHE A 321 5.36 -8.23 10.05
CA PHE A 321 4.05 -8.37 9.41
C PHE A 321 4.22 -8.63 7.91
N GLY A 322 3.93 -9.86 7.50
CA GLY A 322 4.17 -10.33 6.14
C GLY A 322 5.64 -10.24 5.73
N TYR A 323 5.89 -10.46 4.45
CA TYR A 323 7.18 -10.17 3.87
C TYR A 323 7.25 -8.68 3.59
N SER A 324 8.17 -8.01 4.26
CA SER A 324 8.32 -6.55 4.25
C SER A 324 9.74 -6.15 3.89
N SER A 325 9.88 -5.01 3.22
CA SER A 325 11.15 -4.43 2.77
C SER A 325 11.07 -2.90 2.75
N VAL A 326 12.19 -2.26 2.44
CA VAL A 326 12.28 -0.79 2.30
C VAL A 326 12.92 -0.45 0.94
N ASP A 327 12.21 0.34 0.14
CA ASP A 327 12.59 0.78 -1.21
C ASP A 327 12.85 2.28 -1.29
N SER A 328 13.64 2.72 -2.27
CA SER A 328 13.94 4.15 -2.44
C SER A 328 12.81 4.95 -3.12
N ASN A 329 11.95 4.27 -3.90
CA ASN A 329 11.03 4.88 -4.88
C ASN A 329 11.73 5.95 -5.75
N HIS A 330 13.02 5.74 -6.05
CA HIS A 330 13.88 6.79 -6.59
C HIS A 330 13.42 7.20 -7.99
N ILE A 331 13.26 8.52 -8.17
CA ILE A 331 13.07 9.20 -9.45
C ILE A 331 13.92 10.49 -9.40
N GLY A 332 14.85 10.64 -10.34
CA GLY A 332 15.73 11.79 -10.44
C GLY A 332 15.03 13.01 -11.05
N VAL A 333 14.87 14.08 -10.27
CA VAL A 333 14.28 15.33 -10.76
C VAL A 333 15.03 16.55 -10.21
N SER A 334 15.79 17.21 -11.08
CA SER A 334 16.55 18.44 -10.79
C SER A 334 15.64 19.64 -10.53
N SER A 335 16.15 20.65 -9.83
CA SER A 335 15.47 21.92 -9.56
C SER A 335 15.05 22.62 -10.86
N LYS A 336 15.90 22.57 -11.91
CA LYS A 336 15.58 23.09 -13.25
C LYS A 336 14.36 22.40 -13.87
N GLN A 337 14.22 21.08 -13.70
CA GLN A 337 13.08 20.32 -14.22
C GLN A 337 11.81 20.64 -13.43
N ARG A 338 11.89 20.75 -12.09
CA ARG A 338 10.75 21.17 -11.25
C ARG A 338 10.21 22.52 -11.70
N MET A 339 11.09 23.51 -11.96
CA MET A 339 10.69 24.86 -12.40
C MET A 339 9.83 24.91 -13.67
N LYS A 340 9.81 23.88 -14.53
CA LYS A 340 8.87 23.80 -15.67
C LYS A 340 7.40 23.87 -15.22
N GLY A 341 7.09 23.32 -14.04
CA GLY A 341 5.76 23.35 -13.44
C GLY A 341 5.43 24.60 -12.63
N TRP A 342 6.30 25.63 -12.59
CA TRP A 342 6.07 26.86 -11.82
C TRP A 342 4.72 27.55 -12.13
N SER A 343 4.29 27.54 -13.40
CA SER A 343 3.05 28.17 -13.85
C SER A 343 1.80 27.29 -13.64
N ASN A 344 1.97 25.98 -13.41
CA ASN A 344 0.90 25.01 -13.25
C ASN A 344 1.40 23.80 -12.47
N ALA A 345 0.96 23.66 -11.22
CA ALA A 345 1.39 22.57 -10.34
C ALA A 345 1.15 21.15 -10.87
N ARG A 346 0.18 20.95 -11.78
CA ARG A 346 -0.03 19.64 -12.43
C ARG A 346 1.15 19.19 -13.30
N ASN A 347 1.95 20.16 -13.77
CA ASN A 347 3.09 19.93 -14.65
C ASN A 347 4.43 19.88 -13.88
N ILE A 348 4.42 19.93 -12.53
CA ILE A 348 5.64 19.74 -11.75
C ILE A 348 6.00 18.24 -11.78
N PRO A 349 7.16 17.83 -12.32
CA PRO A 349 7.60 16.44 -12.26
C PRO A 349 7.74 15.98 -10.80
N CYS A 350 7.16 14.82 -10.51
CA CYS A 350 7.16 14.23 -9.16
C CYS A 350 8.27 13.18 -9.07
N GLY A 351 9.18 13.34 -8.11
CA GLY A 351 10.27 12.42 -7.82
C GLY A 351 11.07 12.87 -6.61
N ILE A 352 11.53 11.90 -5.82
CA ILE A 352 12.46 12.10 -4.70
C ILE A 352 13.63 11.16 -4.92
N ASN A 353 14.83 11.68 -4.70
CA ASN A 353 16.06 10.96 -4.95
C ASN A 353 16.52 10.24 -3.66
N SER A 354 16.39 8.91 -3.58
CA SER A 354 16.66 8.18 -2.32
C SER A 354 17.58 6.97 -2.42
N VAL A 355 18.00 6.54 -3.62
CA VAL A 355 18.75 5.28 -3.80
C VAL A 355 20.09 5.26 -3.06
N GLN A 356 20.82 6.39 -3.06
CA GLN A 356 22.09 6.55 -2.33
C GLN A 356 21.90 6.56 -0.80
N TYR A 357 20.75 7.03 -0.32
CA TYR A 357 20.52 7.26 1.12
C TYR A 357 19.69 6.18 1.81
N ARG A 358 19.08 5.27 1.04
CA ARG A 358 18.15 4.23 1.52
C ARG A 358 18.64 3.49 2.76
N MET A 359 19.87 3.01 2.76
CA MET A 359 20.43 2.25 3.88
C MET A 359 20.71 3.13 5.10
N ILE A 360 21.29 4.31 4.92
CA ILE A 360 21.63 5.22 6.03
C ILE A 360 20.38 5.85 6.67
N VAL A 361 19.38 6.25 5.89
CA VAL A 361 18.11 6.79 6.43
C VAL A 361 17.43 5.74 7.30
N LEU A 362 17.25 4.53 6.78
CA LEU A 362 16.64 3.43 7.53
C LEU A 362 17.45 3.06 8.78
N TRP A 363 18.78 3.08 8.68
CA TRP A 363 19.65 2.82 9.83
C TRP A 363 19.47 3.90 10.92
N SER A 364 19.58 5.18 10.57
CA SER A 364 19.42 6.25 11.56
C SER A 364 18.02 6.25 12.19
N GLN A 365 16.96 6.01 11.42
CA GLN A 365 15.58 6.07 11.94
C GLN A 365 15.18 4.79 12.69
N GLY A 366 15.52 3.62 12.15
CA GLY A 366 15.12 2.32 12.69
C GLY A 366 16.04 1.76 13.77
N VAL A 367 17.36 1.93 13.61
CA VAL A 367 18.38 1.34 14.50
C VAL A 367 18.87 2.36 15.53
N GLU A 368 19.20 3.59 15.13
CA GLU A 368 19.85 4.55 16.02
C GLU A 368 18.88 5.40 16.84
N LYS A 369 17.90 6.04 16.19
CA LYS A 369 17.00 7.03 16.82
C LYS A 369 15.84 6.38 17.57
N SER A 370 15.28 5.29 17.04
CA SER A 370 14.20 4.55 17.69
C SER A 370 14.68 3.32 18.49
N GLY A 371 15.78 2.68 18.08
CA GLY A 371 16.28 1.45 18.73
C GLY A 371 15.38 0.22 18.55
N ILE A 372 14.45 0.26 17.58
CA ILE A 372 13.40 -0.76 17.40
C ILE A 372 13.82 -1.86 16.43
N ILE A 373 14.63 -1.53 15.42
CA ILE A 373 15.19 -2.49 14.46
C ILE A 373 16.60 -2.87 14.91
N ASP A 374 16.85 -4.16 15.10
CA ASP A 374 18.19 -4.69 15.30
C ASP A 374 18.94 -4.88 13.95
N PRO A 375 20.28 -5.05 13.95
CA PRO A 375 21.05 -5.20 12.71
C PRO A 375 20.67 -6.41 11.83
N CYS A 376 20.24 -7.53 12.41
CA CYS A 376 19.78 -8.70 11.63
C CYS A 376 18.48 -8.35 10.93
N LYS A 377 17.56 -7.68 11.65
CA LYS A 377 16.30 -7.24 11.09
C LYS A 377 16.45 -6.14 10.03
N PHE A 378 17.46 -5.27 10.17
CA PHE A 378 17.87 -4.32 9.14
C PHE A 378 18.25 -5.05 7.85
N VAL A 379 19.17 -6.02 7.92
CA VAL A 379 19.59 -6.86 6.78
C VAL A 379 18.38 -7.54 6.12
N ALA A 380 17.47 -8.10 6.92
CA ALA A 380 16.27 -8.76 6.40
C ALA A 380 15.43 -7.84 5.48
N ILE A 381 15.20 -6.59 5.88
CA ILE A 381 14.34 -5.65 5.14
C ILE A 381 15.07 -4.83 4.07
N THR A 382 16.41 -4.75 4.11
CA THR A 382 17.23 -4.08 3.07
C THR A 382 17.73 -4.99 1.97
N SER A 383 17.82 -6.31 2.20
CA SER A 383 18.34 -7.26 1.20
C SER A 383 17.69 -8.65 1.26
N SER A 384 17.69 -9.37 2.39
CA SER A 384 17.36 -10.80 2.39
C SER A 384 15.90 -11.11 1.98
N ASN A 385 14.93 -10.29 2.39
CA ASN A 385 13.52 -10.49 1.97
C ASN A 385 13.32 -10.20 0.48
N ALA A 386 14.01 -9.19 -0.06
CA ALA A 386 14.00 -8.88 -1.49
C ALA A 386 14.69 -9.99 -2.30
N ALA A 387 15.82 -10.54 -1.82
CA ALA A 387 16.49 -11.67 -2.44
C ALA A 387 15.58 -12.92 -2.48
N LYS A 388 14.84 -13.19 -1.40
CA LYS A 388 13.85 -14.29 -1.37
C LYS A 388 12.72 -14.02 -2.37
N LEU A 389 12.18 -12.79 -2.41
CA LEU A 389 11.06 -12.44 -3.29
C LEU A 389 11.40 -12.61 -4.78
N LEU A 390 12.66 -12.37 -5.12
CA LEU A 390 13.20 -12.43 -6.48
C LEU A 390 13.88 -13.79 -6.79
N ASN A 391 13.70 -14.83 -5.97
CA ASN A 391 14.34 -16.14 -6.11
C ASN A 391 15.89 -16.09 -6.24
N MET A 392 16.53 -15.05 -5.70
CA MET A 392 17.99 -14.86 -5.69
C MET A 392 18.67 -15.29 -4.37
N TYR A 393 17.90 -15.66 -3.34
CA TYR A 393 18.45 -16.10 -2.05
C TYR A 393 18.89 -17.59 -2.09
N PRO A 394 20.06 -17.97 -1.52
CA PRO A 394 21.03 -17.15 -0.78
C PRO A 394 22.17 -16.59 -1.65
N LYS A 395 22.14 -16.74 -2.99
CA LYS A 395 23.20 -16.20 -3.88
C LYS A 395 23.41 -14.70 -3.68
N LYS A 396 22.34 -13.96 -3.42
CA LYS A 396 22.33 -12.55 -2.95
C LYS A 396 21.53 -12.44 -1.65
N GLY A 397 21.74 -11.35 -0.92
CA GLY A 397 21.03 -11.05 0.33
C GLY A 397 21.43 -11.92 1.53
N ARG A 398 22.56 -12.64 1.44
CA ARG A 398 23.19 -13.37 2.56
C ARG A 398 24.72 -13.35 2.38
N ILE A 399 25.44 -13.28 3.49
CA ILE A 399 26.87 -13.60 3.58
C ILE A 399 26.96 -15.08 3.99
N ASP A 400 27.23 -15.94 3.02
CA ASP A 400 27.42 -17.38 3.22
C ASP A 400 28.44 -17.92 2.22
N VAL A 401 28.95 -19.14 2.43
CA VAL A 401 29.87 -19.77 1.48
C VAL A 401 29.12 -20.11 0.18
N GLU A 402 29.75 -19.84 -0.96
CA GLU A 402 29.16 -19.87 -2.31
C GLU A 402 28.09 -18.79 -2.61
N SER A 403 27.81 -17.85 -1.70
CA SER A 403 27.10 -16.61 -2.05
C SER A 403 27.99 -15.67 -2.88
N ILE A 404 27.37 -14.85 -3.72
CA ILE A 404 28.08 -13.78 -4.47
C ILE A 404 28.61 -12.77 -3.46
N ALA A 405 29.85 -12.35 -3.64
CA ALA A 405 30.55 -11.36 -2.81
C ALA A 405 30.06 -9.92 -3.12
N ASP A 406 28.78 -9.70 -2.89
CA ASP A 406 28.11 -8.41 -2.81
C ASP A 406 27.98 -8.04 -1.33
N ILE A 407 28.88 -7.20 -0.82
CA ILE A 407 29.10 -6.96 0.61
C ILE A 407 29.21 -5.46 0.89
N VAL A 408 28.61 -5.02 2.01
CA VAL A 408 28.78 -3.68 2.57
C VAL A 408 29.49 -3.79 3.92
N ILE A 409 30.55 -3.00 4.13
CA ILE A 409 31.19 -2.85 5.43
C ILE A 409 30.74 -1.52 6.02
N LEU A 410 29.92 -1.59 7.06
CA LEU A 410 29.34 -0.45 7.76
C LEU A 410 30.15 -0.19 9.04
N ASN A 411 30.90 0.90 9.05
CA ASN A 411 31.73 1.31 10.18
C ASN A 411 30.84 1.97 11.25
N THR A 412 30.86 1.46 12.49
CA THR A 412 30.04 1.99 13.61
C THR A 412 30.81 2.90 14.56
N LEU A 413 32.00 3.34 14.16
CA LEU A 413 32.89 4.25 14.88
C LEU A 413 33.09 5.58 14.12
N SER A 414 32.41 5.74 12.98
CA SER A 414 32.47 6.91 12.10
C SER A 414 31.06 7.36 11.74
N ASN A 415 30.84 8.67 11.57
CA ASN A 415 29.55 9.21 11.19
C ASN A 415 29.43 9.33 9.65
N THR A 416 28.20 9.38 9.14
CA THR A 416 27.93 9.78 7.75
C THR A 416 27.68 11.29 7.71
N GLU A 417 28.44 11.99 6.88
CA GLU A 417 28.10 13.33 6.40
C GLU A 417 27.30 13.17 5.10
N ILE A 418 26.16 13.85 4.99
CA ILE A 418 25.28 13.75 3.83
C ILE A 418 25.52 14.93 2.90
N ASP A 419 25.99 14.64 1.69
CA ASP A 419 26.14 15.65 0.64
C ASP A 419 24.80 16.35 0.36
N ALA A 420 24.79 17.68 0.38
CA ALA A 420 23.63 18.48 -0.03
C ALA A 420 23.31 18.29 -1.53
N THR A 421 24.34 18.00 -2.33
CA THR A 421 24.23 17.62 -3.75
C THR A 421 24.56 16.13 -3.89
N PRO A 422 23.56 15.26 -4.09
CA PRO A 422 23.76 13.82 -4.19
C PRO A 422 24.57 13.44 -5.43
N GLN A 423 25.16 12.24 -5.41
CA GLN A 423 25.90 11.70 -6.56
C GLN A 423 25.01 10.90 -7.52
N ASP A 424 23.69 11.15 -7.47
CA ASP A 424 22.64 10.53 -8.29
C ASP A 424 22.14 11.44 -9.44
N GLY A 425 22.77 12.59 -9.65
CA GLY A 425 22.44 13.53 -10.73
C GLY A 425 21.41 14.60 -10.35
N CYS A 426 20.79 14.52 -9.17
CA CYS A 426 20.00 15.62 -8.64
C CYS A 426 20.89 16.74 -8.09
N ASP A 427 20.37 17.97 -8.09
CA ASP A 427 21.06 19.15 -7.55
C ASP A 427 20.77 19.41 -6.06
N MET A 428 19.80 18.69 -5.49
CA MET A 428 19.38 18.76 -4.10
C MET A 428 19.02 17.37 -3.56
N SER A 429 19.10 17.19 -2.24
CA SER A 429 18.62 16.02 -1.51
C SER A 429 17.66 16.46 -0.39
N ILE A 430 16.56 15.72 -0.17
CA ILE A 430 15.69 15.97 1.00
C ILE A 430 16.30 15.46 2.31
N TYR A 431 17.46 14.80 2.26
CA TYR A 431 18.12 14.20 3.42
C TYR A 431 19.33 15.01 3.91
N SER A 432 19.52 16.25 3.46
CA SER A 432 20.69 17.09 3.78
C SER A 432 20.91 17.36 5.27
N GLU A 433 19.87 17.21 6.11
CA GLU A 433 19.94 17.36 7.58
C GLU A 433 20.01 16.00 8.33
N LEU A 434 20.24 14.89 7.62
CA LEU A 434 20.29 13.55 8.19
C LEU A 434 21.65 13.29 8.86
N ASP A 435 21.67 13.30 10.19
CA ASP A 435 22.77 12.74 11.00
C ASP A 435 22.60 11.23 11.24
N SER A 436 23.70 10.48 11.15
CA SER A 436 23.80 9.05 11.49
C SER A 436 25.22 8.66 11.94
N LYS A 437 25.33 7.77 12.93
CA LYS A 437 26.58 7.38 13.62
C LYS A 437 27.25 6.13 13.02
N VAL A 438 27.01 5.92 11.73
CA VAL A 438 27.68 4.91 10.92
C VAL A 438 28.14 5.53 9.61
N LYS A 439 29.16 4.95 8.98
CA LYS A 439 29.60 5.27 7.61
C LYS A 439 29.68 3.99 6.79
N ILE A 440 29.17 4.01 5.55
CA ILE A 440 29.47 2.95 4.58
C ILE A 440 30.95 3.12 4.21
N GLN A 441 31.79 2.22 4.70
CA GLN A 441 33.25 2.31 4.53
C GLN A 441 33.72 1.52 3.32
N TYR A 442 33.16 0.34 3.07
CA TYR A 442 33.43 -0.40 1.84
C TYR A 442 32.14 -0.89 1.21
N VAL A 443 32.14 -0.90 -0.11
CA VAL A 443 31.17 -1.65 -0.90
C VAL A 443 31.94 -2.52 -1.88
N ILE A 444 31.67 -3.82 -1.82
CA ILE A 444 32.24 -4.85 -2.67
C ILE A 444 31.11 -5.36 -3.54
N LYS A 445 31.28 -5.32 -4.87
CA LYS A 445 30.32 -5.82 -5.85
C LYS A 445 31.00 -6.97 -6.59
N SER A 446 30.44 -8.18 -6.49
CA SER A 446 30.97 -9.39 -7.14
C SER A 446 32.49 -9.54 -6.93
N GLY A 447 32.92 -9.41 -5.67
CA GLY A 447 34.30 -9.56 -5.23
C GLY A 447 35.28 -8.46 -5.68
N GLN A 448 34.79 -7.33 -6.17
CA GLN A 448 35.57 -6.14 -6.51
C GLN A 448 35.21 -4.99 -5.56
N ILE A 449 36.20 -4.33 -4.97
CA ILE A 449 35.98 -3.12 -4.17
C ILE A 449 35.60 -2.00 -5.13
N VAL A 450 34.39 -1.47 -4.98
CA VAL A 450 33.84 -0.38 -5.79
C VAL A 450 33.72 0.94 -5.01
N VAL A 451 33.74 0.86 -3.67
CA VAL A 451 33.83 2.01 -2.76
C VAL A 451 34.84 1.67 -1.66
N ASP A 452 35.78 2.57 -1.40
CA ASP A 452 36.69 2.58 -0.25
C ASP A 452 36.67 3.98 0.37
N ASN A 453 36.00 4.12 1.51
CA ASN A 453 35.72 5.39 2.19
C ASN A 453 35.03 6.42 1.26
N GLU A 454 35.79 7.33 0.68
CA GLU A 454 35.33 8.37 -0.26
C GLU A 454 35.81 8.11 -1.70
N ASP A 455 36.74 7.17 -1.89
CA ASP A 455 37.24 6.78 -3.20
C ASP A 455 36.26 5.81 -3.88
N VAL A 456 35.78 6.21 -5.06
CA VAL A 456 34.78 5.47 -5.84
C VAL A 456 35.43 4.85 -7.08
N PHE A 457 35.63 3.53 -7.04
CA PHE A 457 36.26 2.74 -8.10
C PHE A 457 35.22 2.07 -9.01
N ILE A 458 34.20 2.83 -9.41
CA ILE A 458 33.11 2.32 -10.24
C ILE A 458 33.44 2.54 -11.73
N HIS A 459 33.23 1.50 -12.52
CA HIS A 459 33.26 1.53 -13.97
C HIS A 459 31.95 0.96 -14.52
N ASN A 460 31.55 1.41 -15.71
CA ASN A 460 30.37 0.89 -16.40
C ASN A 460 30.57 -0.61 -16.71
N GLN A 461 29.48 -1.36 -16.93
CA GLN A 461 29.50 -2.79 -17.31
C GLN A 461 29.91 -3.77 -16.19
N ILE A 462 29.98 -3.32 -14.93
CA ILE A 462 30.13 -4.20 -13.75
C ILE A 462 28.79 -4.87 -13.38
N GLY A 463 27.68 -4.19 -13.67
CA GLY A 463 26.32 -4.67 -13.45
C GLY A 463 25.81 -5.57 -14.56
N LYS A 464 24.91 -6.50 -14.23
CA LYS A 464 24.29 -7.45 -15.15
C LYS A 464 22.79 -7.58 -14.91
N HIS A 465 22.05 -7.98 -15.94
CA HIS A 465 20.68 -8.41 -15.75
C HIS A 465 20.64 -9.69 -14.91
N CYS A 466 19.92 -9.67 -13.79
CA CYS A 466 19.68 -10.84 -12.95
C CYS A 466 18.50 -11.63 -13.49
N GLN A 467 18.73 -12.90 -13.80
CA GLN A 467 17.64 -13.84 -14.08
C GLN A 467 16.85 -14.09 -12.79
N VAL A 468 15.54 -14.00 -12.89
CA VAL A 468 14.58 -14.29 -11.81
C VAL A 468 13.81 -15.53 -12.22
N GLU A 469 13.85 -16.57 -11.40
CA GLU A 469 13.06 -17.78 -11.63
C GLU A 469 11.59 -17.53 -11.28
N GLU A 470 10.68 -18.09 -12.08
CA GLU A 470 9.23 -18.06 -11.82
C GLU A 470 8.87 -18.72 -10.48
N PHE A 471 7.64 -18.50 -10.02
CA PHE A 471 7.08 -19.12 -8.82
C PHE A 471 7.94 -18.85 -7.57
N SER A 472 8.16 -17.56 -7.25
CA SER A 472 8.75 -17.15 -5.97
C SER A 472 8.02 -17.78 -4.77
N TYR A 473 8.67 -17.86 -3.60
CA TYR A 473 8.08 -18.44 -2.37
C TYR A 473 6.67 -17.92 -2.01
N MET A 474 6.28 -16.75 -2.53
CA MET A 474 4.92 -16.22 -2.40
C MET A 474 3.86 -17.19 -2.97
N TYR A 475 4.19 -17.90 -4.05
CA TYR A 475 3.33 -18.91 -4.69
C TYR A 475 3.12 -20.15 -3.83
N ASP A 476 4.09 -20.58 -3.01
CA ASP A 476 3.86 -21.66 -2.02
C ASP A 476 2.66 -21.36 -1.13
N THR A 477 2.43 -20.07 -0.84
CA THR A 477 1.35 -19.61 0.02
C THR A 477 0.05 -19.44 -0.73
N VAL A 478 0.11 -19.03 -2.00
CA VAL A 478 -1.03 -19.11 -2.92
C VAL A 478 -1.54 -20.54 -2.96
N ASP A 479 -0.69 -21.53 -3.28
CA ASP A 479 -1.10 -22.91 -3.50
C ASP A 479 -1.70 -23.55 -2.24
N ARG A 480 -1.14 -23.28 -1.06
CA ARG A 480 -1.75 -23.65 0.23
C ARG A 480 -3.14 -23.03 0.42
N VAL A 481 -3.35 -21.77 0.00
CA VAL A 481 -4.67 -21.14 0.02
C VAL A 481 -5.61 -21.84 -0.97
N LYS A 482 -5.16 -22.17 -2.19
CA LYS A 482 -5.97 -22.94 -3.16
C LYS A 482 -6.43 -24.27 -2.58
N GLU A 483 -5.51 -25.05 -2.02
CA GLU A 483 -5.80 -26.35 -1.38
C GLU A 483 -6.82 -26.20 -0.24
N SER A 484 -6.71 -25.17 0.59
CA SER A 484 -7.65 -24.91 1.69
C SER A 484 -9.02 -24.39 1.23
N SER A 485 -9.06 -23.65 0.11
CA SER A 485 -10.26 -23.06 -0.49
C SER A 485 -10.99 -23.99 -1.46
N GLN A 486 -10.47 -25.20 -1.70
CA GLN A 486 -11.08 -26.24 -2.55
C GLN A 486 -12.41 -26.83 -2.01
N THR A 487 -13.15 -26.09 -1.19
CA THR A 487 -14.60 -26.26 -1.11
C THR A 487 -15.20 -25.86 -2.48
N LYS A 488 -15.28 -26.82 -3.40
CA LYS A 488 -16.00 -26.66 -4.68
C LYS A 488 -17.32 -25.94 -4.40
N THR A 489 -17.55 -24.79 -5.04
CA THR A 489 -18.81 -24.05 -4.95
C THR A 489 -19.95 -25.05 -5.13
N PRO A 490 -20.74 -25.33 -4.08
CA PRO A 490 -21.51 -26.56 -4.04
C PRO A 490 -22.60 -26.50 -5.11
N CYS A 491 -22.44 -27.33 -6.14
CA CYS A 491 -23.50 -27.55 -7.11
C CYS A 491 -24.64 -28.25 -6.37
N ILE A 492 -25.63 -27.46 -5.94
CA ILE A 492 -26.83 -27.97 -5.32
C ILE A 492 -27.58 -28.72 -6.42
N SER A 493 -27.45 -30.05 -6.39
CA SER A 493 -28.33 -30.94 -7.15
C SER A 493 -29.77 -30.62 -6.75
N ARG A 494 -30.58 -30.29 -7.74
CA ARG A 494 -32.01 -30.01 -7.57
C ARG A 494 -32.74 -31.04 -8.42
N ASP A 495 -33.78 -31.64 -7.85
CA ASP A 495 -34.72 -32.41 -8.63
C ASP A 495 -35.30 -31.52 -9.74
N LYS A 496 -35.53 -32.11 -10.92
CA LYS A 496 -36.21 -31.41 -12.01
C LYS A 496 -37.61 -31.02 -11.49
N PRO A 497 -38.06 -29.76 -11.65
CA PRO A 497 -39.44 -29.41 -11.32
C PRO A 497 -40.39 -30.32 -12.08
N ASN A 498 -41.30 -30.98 -11.34
CA ASN A 498 -42.30 -31.89 -11.91
C ASN A 498 -43.48 -31.15 -12.57
N ASP A 499 -43.52 -29.83 -12.45
CA ASP A 499 -44.49 -28.98 -13.13
C ASP A 499 -44.17 -28.99 -14.63
N VAL A 500 -44.98 -29.73 -15.39
CA VAL A 500 -44.99 -29.64 -16.85
C VAL A 500 -45.48 -28.23 -17.19
N ILE A 501 -44.58 -27.39 -17.71
CA ILE A 501 -44.98 -26.22 -18.48
C ILE A 501 -45.48 -26.78 -19.81
N GLU A 502 -46.79 -27.02 -19.90
CA GLU A 502 -47.43 -27.31 -21.18
C GLU A 502 -47.42 -26.03 -22.00
N ASP A 503 -46.52 -25.96 -22.99
CA ASP A 503 -46.48 -24.91 -24.00
C ASP A 503 -47.67 -25.06 -24.96
N ASP A 504 -48.87 -24.74 -24.47
CA ASP A 504 -50.09 -24.59 -25.26
C ASP A 504 -50.05 -23.28 -26.07
N ILE A 505 -48.96 -23.07 -26.81
CA ILE A 505 -48.87 -22.06 -27.87
C ILE A 505 -49.44 -22.68 -29.14
N ILE A 506 -50.76 -22.55 -29.29
CA ILE A 506 -51.48 -22.86 -30.52
C ILE A 506 -50.90 -21.98 -31.64
N VAL A 507 -50.10 -22.58 -32.54
CA VAL A 507 -49.65 -21.93 -33.77
C VAL A 507 -50.83 -21.87 -34.75
N PRO A 508 -51.38 -20.69 -35.10
CA PRO A 508 -52.44 -20.61 -36.09
C PRO A 508 -51.86 -20.92 -37.47
N LYS A 509 -52.46 -21.88 -38.18
CA LYS A 509 -52.11 -22.13 -39.59
C LYS A 509 -52.48 -20.92 -40.44
N GLU A 510 -51.58 -20.51 -41.32
CA GLU A 510 -51.88 -19.51 -42.35
C GLU A 510 -53.08 -19.94 -43.19
N THR A 511 -54.08 -19.06 -43.31
CA THR A 511 -55.13 -19.16 -44.31
C THR A 511 -55.30 -17.81 -45.00
N ASN A 512 -55.13 -17.81 -46.33
CA ASN A 512 -55.31 -16.62 -47.16
C ASN A 512 -56.79 -16.17 -47.17
N GLY A 513 -57.05 -14.90 -46.85
CA GLY A 513 -58.39 -14.31 -46.95
C GLY A 513 -58.41 -12.80 -46.72
N HIS A 514 -59.02 -12.04 -47.64
CA HIS A 514 -59.11 -10.58 -47.61
C HIS A 514 -60.20 -10.03 -46.67
N CYS A 515 -59.96 -8.81 -46.14
CA CYS A 515 -60.94 -7.73 -45.83
C CYS A 515 -62.11 -8.04 -44.86
N THR A 516 -62.62 -7.14 -44.00
CA THR A 516 -62.45 -5.68 -43.74
C THR A 516 -62.97 -5.39 -42.31
N PRO A 517 -62.82 -4.18 -41.73
CA PRO A 517 -63.06 -3.94 -40.29
C PRO A 517 -64.50 -3.54 -39.93
N ASP A 518 -64.98 -3.88 -38.72
CA ASP A 518 -65.67 -2.93 -37.83
C ASP A 518 -66.01 -3.47 -36.41
N LYS A 519 -65.60 -2.69 -35.40
CA LYS A 519 -66.20 -2.36 -34.07
C LYS A 519 -66.75 -3.42 -33.05
N PRO A 520 -66.85 -3.03 -31.74
CA PRO A 520 -66.95 -3.95 -30.60
C PRO A 520 -68.34 -4.01 -29.94
N ILE A 521 -68.56 -4.97 -29.02
CA ILE A 521 -69.73 -5.03 -28.12
C ILE A 521 -69.34 -5.55 -26.71
N GLU A 522 -69.96 -4.95 -25.69
CA GLU A 522 -69.89 -5.22 -24.24
C GLU A 522 -71.17 -5.98 -23.73
N GLU A 523 -71.37 -6.39 -22.47
CA GLU A 523 -70.67 -6.25 -21.19
C GLU A 523 -71.01 -7.47 -20.27
N GLU A 524 -71.18 -7.26 -18.95
CA GLU A 524 -71.87 -8.09 -17.94
C GLU A 524 -71.28 -9.44 -17.47
N PHE A 525 -71.57 -9.95 -16.26
CA PHE A 525 -71.50 -9.49 -14.86
C PHE A 525 -72.08 -10.64 -13.96
N VAL A 526 -71.76 -10.61 -12.65
CA VAL A 526 -72.61 -11.10 -11.52
C VAL A 526 -72.64 -12.60 -11.14
N ASN A 527 -71.88 -12.89 -10.05
CA ASN A 527 -72.23 -13.65 -8.83
C ASN A 527 -72.66 -15.15 -8.84
N LYS A 528 -71.89 -15.98 -8.10
CA LYS A 528 -72.23 -16.34 -6.68
C LYS A 528 -71.12 -17.10 -5.91
N THR A 529 -71.04 -16.76 -4.62
CA THR A 529 -70.36 -17.40 -3.45
C THR A 529 -70.43 -18.95 -3.40
N ARG A 530 -69.55 -19.73 -2.70
CA ARG A 530 -68.80 -19.49 -1.43
C ARG A 530 -67.76 -20.63 -1.15
N ARG A 531 -66.72 -20.33 -0.35
CA ARG A 531 -65.78 -21.22 0.42
C ARG A 531 -64.52 -21.84 -0.26
N ASN A 532 -63.39 -21.21 0.07
CA ASN A 532 -61.99 -21.68 0.20
C ASN A 532 -61.76 -23.08 0.84
N PRO A 533 -60.50 -23.62 0.85
CA PRO A 533 -59.23 -23.08 0.30
C PRO A 533 -58.40 -24.08 -0.57
N THR A 534 -57.19 -23.64 -0.93
CA THR A 534 -56.06 -24.39 -1.55
C THR A 534 -56.14 -24.55 -3.07
N GLY A 535 -54.97 -24.52 -3.72
CA GLY A 535 -54.83 -24.55 -5.18
C GLY A 535 -54.59 -23.16 -5.78
N VAL A 536 -53.32 -22.84 -6.01
CA VAL A 536 -52.95 -21.80 -6.98
C VAL A 536 -53.28 -22.35 -8.37
N GLN A 537 -54.03 -21.60 -9.18
CA GLN A 537 -54.09 -21.81 -10.62
C GLN A 537 -53.74 -20.51 -11.35
N SER A 538 -52.92 -20.68 -12.37
CA SER A 538 -52.43 -19.65 -13.29
C SER A 538 -53.51 -19.21 -14.27
N GLN A 539 -53.38 -17.98 -14.78
CA GLN A 539 -53.80 -17.66 -16.15
C GLN A 539 -52.75 -16.77 -16.84
N LEU A 540 -52.67 -16.90 -18.15
CA LEU A 540 -51.56 -16.45 -18.98
C LEU A 540 -51.62 -14.95 -19.35
N VAL A 541 -50.43 -14.36 -19.38
CA VAL A 541 -49.84 -13.57 -20.48
C VAL A 541 -50.79 -12.81 -21.44
N SER A 542 -50.56 -11.50 -21.55
CA SER A 542 -50.52 -10.84 -22.87
C SER A 542 -49.16 -10.18 -23.09
N SER A 543 -48.63 -10.34 -24.29
CA SER A 543 -47.24 -10.06 -24.69
C SER A 543 -46.89 -8.58 -24.83
N ILE A 544 -45.69 -8.17 -24.37
CA ILE A 544 -44.94 -7.03 -24.90
C ILE A 544 -43.46 -7.44 -25.09
N SER A 545 -42.80 -6.86 -26.09
CA SER A 545 -41.49 -7.24 -26.64
C SER A 545 -40.28 -7.03 -25.74
N PHE A 546 -39.20 -7.74 -26.07
CA PHE A 546 -37.83 -7.59 -25.55
C PHE A 546 -37.40 -6.14 -25.28
N GLY A 547 -36.83 -5.91 -24.09
CA GLY A 547 -36.18 -4.67 -23.67
C GLY A 547 -35.69 -4.74 -22.22
N ASP A 548 -34.38 -4.95 -22.07
CA ASP A 548 -33.52 -4.62 -20.91
C ASP A 548 -33.71 -5.28 -19.51
N TYR A 549 -32.59 -5.28 -18.77
CA TYR A 549 -32.38 -5.56 -17.34
C TYR A 549 -32.80 -6.92 -16.75
N ALA A 550 -31.79 -7.77 -16.49
CA ALA A 550 -31.87 -8.87 -15.53
C ALA A 550 -31.47 -8.40 -14.11
N GLU A 551 -32.44 -8.01 -13.28
CA GLU A 551 -32.22 -7.82 -11.84
C GLU A 551 -31.92 -9.15 -11.13
N ILE A 552 -30.70 -9.29 -10.58
CA ILE A 552 -30.40 -10.36 -9.61
C ILE A 552 -31.00 -9.97 -8.26
N LYS A 553 -32.10 -10.63 -7.87
CA LYS A 553 -32.75 -10.45 -6.56
C LYS A 553 -31.96 -11.11 -5.42
N GLU A 554 -30.88 -10.49 -4.97
CA GLU A 554 -30.32 -10.78 -3.66
C GLU A 554 -31.21 -10.23 -2.54
N LYS A 555 -31.46 -11.03 -1.50
CA LYS A 555 -32.15 -10.59 -0.28
C LYS A 555 -31.14 -9.95 0.67
N PRO A 556 -31.20 -8.63 0.97
CA PRO A 556 -30.22 -8.01 1.86
C PRO A 556 -30.44 -8.45 3.31
N SER A 557 -29.34 -8.68 4.04
CA SER A 557 -29.29 -9.06 5.45
C SER A 557 -29.58 -7.88 6.40
N THR A 558 -30.73 -7.22 6.20
CA THR A 558 -31.23 -5.98 6.86
C THR A 558 -31.28 -5.97 8.40
N LYS A 559 -31.03 -7.10 9.07
CA LYS A 559 -31.16 -7.24 10.53
C LYS A 559 -30.02 -6.64 11.36
N LEU A 560 -28.80 -6.53 10.80
CA LEU A 560 -27.61 -6.11 11.55
C LEU A 560 -27.36 -4.58 11.48
N GLN A 561 -27.41 -4.00 10.28
CA GLN A 561 -27.06 -2.59 10.04
C GLN A 561 -27.96 -1.60 10.80
N SER A 562 -29.27 -1.87 10.88
CA SER A 562 -30.24 -0.98 11.54
C SER A 562 -29.91 -0.67 13.01
N SER A 563 -29.39 -1.63 13.77
CA SER A 563 -28.97 -1.41 15.17
C SER A 563 -27.75 -0.49 15.31
N TYR A 564 -26.84 -0.50 14.34
CA TYR A 564 -25.60 0.27 14.39
C TYR A 564 -25.85 1.77 14.12
N PHE A 565 -26.67 2.09 13.11
CA PHE A 565 -27.05 3.46 12.78
C PHE A 565 -27.89 4.16 13.86
N ILE A 566 -28.78 3.44 14.55
CA ILE A 566 -29.57 3.97 15.69
C ILE A 566 -28.64 4.44 16.81
N ASN A 567 -27.64 3.62 17.16
CA ASN A 567 -26.68 3.94 18.23
C ASN A 567 -25.80 5.14 17.88
N ILE A 568 -25.32 5.24 16.64
CA ILE A 568 -24.49 6.36 16.18
C ILE A 568 -25.29 7.67 16.19
N SER A 569 -26.55 7.66 15.75
CA SER A 569 -27.37 8.87 15.68
C SER A 569 -27.69 9.42 17.07
N MET A 570 -28.01 8.56 18.05
CA MET A 570 -28.21 9.00 19.45
C MET A 570 -26.95 9.58 20.09
N VAL A 571 -25.77 8.98 19.86
CA VAL A 571 -24.50 9.55 20.32
C VAL A 571 -24.22 10.90 19.64
N SER A 572 -24.52 11.03 18.35
CA SER A 572 -24.31 12.28 17.60
C SER A 572 -25.18 13.44 18.11
N LEU A 573 -26.41 13.15 18.57
CA LEU A 573 -27.32 14.12 19.17
C LEU A 573 -26.91 14.54 20.57
N PHE A 574 -26.31 13.63 21.34
CA PHE A 574 -25.66 13.97 22.62
C PHE A 574 -24.44 14.89 22.42
N MET A 575 -23.90 14.97 21.21
CA MET A 575 -22.64 15.65 20.88
C MET A 575 -22.78 17.06 20.29
N SER A 576 -23.99 17.60 20.12
CA SER A 576 -24.20 18.88 19.42
C SER A 576 -24.31 20.13 20.31
N GLU A 577 -24.34 20.02 21.65
CA GLU A 577 -24.74 21.14 22.54
C GLU A 577 -23.84 21.38 23.78
N THR A 578 -22.57 20.92 23.83
CA THR A 578 -21.69 21.21 25.00
C THR A 578 -20.23 21.53 24.66
N ASP A 579 -19.70 22.62 25.23
CA ASP A 579 -18.31 23.08 25.08
C ASP A 579 -17.26 22.08 25.62
N ILE A 580 -17.67 21.23 26.57
CA ILE A 580 -16.83 20.17 27.16
C ILE A 580 -16.23 19.25 26.07
N LEU A 581 -16.96 19.03 24.96
CA LEU A 581 -16.48 18.20 23.85
C LEU A 581 -15.30 18.80 23.08
N SER A 582 -15.18 20.12 23.05
CA SER A 582 -14.04 20.81 22.43
C SER A 582 -12.74 20.47 23.16
N GLU A 583 -12.81 20.42 24.49
CA GLU A 583 -11.67 20.11 25.35
C GLU A 583 -11.33 18.61 25.35
N ILE A 584 -12.35 17.72 25.39
CA ILE A 584 -12.16 16.26 25.21
C ILE A 584 -11.49 15.95 23.86
N LYS A 585 -11.90 16.62 22.77
CA LYS A 585 -11.29 16.44 21.45
C LYS A 585 -9.84 16.96 21.39
N ARG A 586 -9.55 18.12 21.99
CA ARG A 586 -8.17 18.64 22.11
C ARG A 586 -7.25 17.72 22.90
N SER A 587 -7.76 17.02 23.90
CA SER A 587 -6.97 16.11 24.74
C SER A 587 -6.58 14.77 24.07
N GLY A 588 -7.05 14.49 22.84
CA GLY A 588 -6.72 13.27 22.10
C GLY A 588 -7.35 11.97 22.62
N LYS A 589 -8.05 11.98 23.78
CA LYS A 589 -8.68 10.79 24.39
C LYS A 589 -10.17 10.66 24.10
N PHE A 590 -10.64 11.22 22.98
CA PHE A 590 -12.06 11.30 22.64
C PHE A 590 -12.72 9.92 22.48
N ASP A 591 -12.07 8.97 21.81
CA ASP A 591 -12.65 7.65 21.55
C ASP A 591 -12.71 6.75 22.79
N GLU A 592 -11.77 6.91 23.73
CA GLU A 592 -11.79 6.23 25.04
C GLU A 592 -13.01 6.71 25.87
N TRP A 593 -13.21 8.03 25.97
CA TRP A 593 -14.39 8.60 26.62
C TRP A 593 -15.69 8.15 25.95
N ARG A 594 -15.73 8.18 24.62
CA ARG A 594 -16.88 7.75 23.81
C ARG A 594 -17.22 6.27 24.03
N HIS A 595 -16.21 5.40 24.11
CA HIS A 595 -16.38 3.98 24.38
C HIS A 595 -16.96 3.73 25.77
N ASN A 596 -16.45 4.43 26.79
CA ASN A 596 -16.93 4.31 28.16
C ASN A 596 -18.36 4.83 28.33
N ALA A 597 -18.68 6.00 27.77
CA ALA A 597 -20.05 6.53 27.75
C ALA A 597 -21.04 5.58 27.03
N PHE A 598 -20.62 4.97 25.91
CA PHE A 598 -21.41 3.99 25.18
C PHE A 598 -21.70 2.73 26.01
N ASN A 599 -20.69 2.17 26.69
CA ASN A 599 -20.86 1.01 27.55
C ASN A 599 -21.79 1.29 28.75
N THR A 600 -21.69 2.47 29.36
CA THR A 600 -22.61 2.93 30.41
C THR A 600 -24.05 2.99 29.88
N MET A 601 -24.29 3.64 28.74
CA MET A 601 -25.63 3.74 28.13
C MET A 601 -26.22 2.36 27.76
N LYS A 602 -25.41 1.45 27.20
CA LYS A 602 -25.81 0.09 26.80
C LYS A 602 -26.33 -0.74 27.97
N SER A 603 -25.83 -0.51 29.18
CA SER A 603 -26.29 -1.20 30.39
C SER A 603 -27.75 -0.84 30.76
N SER A 604 -28.19 0.39 30.46
CA SER A 604 -29.48 0.92 30.88
C SER A 604 -30.67 0.17 30.28
N LYS A 605 -31.59 -0.26 31.17
CA LYS A 605 -32.85 -0.95 30.79
C LYS A 605 -33.82 -0.01 30.04
N LYS A 606 -33.73 1.31 30.26
CA LYS A 606 -34.50 2.32 29.52
C LYS A 606 -33.95 2.48 28.10
N TYR A 607 -32.63 2.59 27.95
CA TYR A 607 -31.97 2.71 26.64
C TYR A 607 -32.31 1.55 25.70
N ARG A 608 -32.23 0.30 26.20
CA ARG A 608 -32.59 -0.90 25.43
C ARG A 608 -34.04 -0.87 24.92
N LYS A 609 -35.01 -0.49 25.75
CA LYS A 609 -36.41 -0.35 25.35
C LYS A 609 -36.62 0.70 24.25
N LEU A 610 -35.93 1.84 24.35
CA LEU A 610 -36.00 2.89 23.32
C LEU A 610 -35.36 2.43 22.01
N ALA A 611 -34.19 1.77 22.06
CA ALA A 611 -33.53 1.20 20.89
C ALA A 611 -34.41 0.17 20.16
N ASP A 612 -35.12 -0.71 20.90
CA ASP A 612 -36.09 -1.65 20.31
C ASP A 612 -37.29 -0.94 19.66
N LYS A 613 -37.79 0.14 20.27
CA LYS A 613 -38.88 0.96 19.73
C LYS A 613 -38.46 1.68 18.45
N ILE A 614 -37.27 2.26 18.42
CA ILE A 614 -36.68 2.87 17.22
C ILE A 614 -36.47 1.81 16.14
N LYS A 615 -35.91 0.64 16.49
CA LYS A 615 -35.69 -0.46 15.53
C LYS A 615 -37.00 -0.93 14.91
N LYS A 616 -38.07 -1.09 15.70
CA LYS A 616 -39.40 -1.46 15.19
C LYS A 616 -39.98 -0.39 14.26
N TYR A 617 -39.87 0.89 14.61
CA TYR A 617 -40.36 2.00 13.80
C TYR A 617 -39.59 2.15 12.48
N ALA A 618 -38.26 2.15 12.53
CA ALA A 618 -37.41 2.17 11.35
C ALA A 618 -37.73 1.00 10.40
N THR A 619 -37.81 -0.24 10.92
CA THR A 619 -38.14 -1.43 10.11
C THR A 619 -39.51 -1.35 9.42
N THR A 620 -40.45 -0.54 9.93
CA THR A 620 -41.75 -0.32 9.27
C THR A 620 -41.72 0.77 8.20
N HIS A 621 -40.80 1.74 8.30
CA HIS A 621 -40.78 2.95 7.45
C HIS A 621 -39.59 3.01 6.49
N THR A 622 -38.66 2.04 6.53
CA THR A 622 -37.59 1.89 5.53
C THR A 622 -38.05 1.28 4.20
N ARG A 623 -39.32 0.83 4.08
CA ARG A 623 -39.87 0.33 2.81
C ARG A 623 -40.11 1.42 1.77
N ASP A 624 -40.23 2.68 2.20
CA ASP A 624 -40.50 3.82 1.32
C ASP A 624 -39.21 4.49 0.80
N LEU A 625 -38.03 4.00 1.22
CA LEU A 625 -36.74 4.42 0.70
C LEU A 625 -36.47 3.72 -0.64
N LYS A 626 -36.73 4.41 -1.76
CA LYS A 626 -36.14 4.06 -3.05
C LYS A 626 -34.62 4.25 -2.93
N LEU A 627 -33.90 3.15 -2.74
CA LEU A 627 -32.44 3.12 -2.69
C LEU A 627 -31.91 3.02 -4.11
N ASP A 628 -31.41 4.14 -4.63
CA ASP A 628 -30.56 4.16 -5.82
C ASP A 628 -29.12 3.82 -5.39
N VAL A 629 -28.59 2.71 -5.88
CA VAL A 629 -27.51 1.97 -5.18
C VAL A 629 -26.13 2.63 -5.35
N GLU A 630 -25.95 3.51 -6.33
CA GLU A 630 -24.64 4.07 -6.68
C GLU A 630 -24.22 5.31 -5.86
N SER A 631 -25.06 5.86 -4.97
CA SER A 631 -24.70 7.10 -4.25
C SER A 631 -24.87 7.10 -2.71
N ARG A 632 -23.72 7.24 -2.03
CA ARG A 632 -23.50 7.83 -0.69
C ARG A 632 -24.02 7.08 0.56
N LYS A 633 -23.08 6.41 1.26
CA LYS A 633 -23.20 6.02 2.69
C LYS A 633 -23.59 7.17 3.65
N TYR A 634 -23.29 8.43 3.28
CA TYR A 634 -23.62 9.61 4.11
C TYR A 634 -25.11 10.01 4.06
N SER A 635 -25.79 9.89 2.91
CA SER A 635 -27.22 10.26 2.78
C SER A 635 -28.08 9.42 3.71
N ILE A 636 -27.85 8.10 3.70
CA ILE A 636 -28.56 7.11 4.52
C ILE A 636 -28.59 7.52 6.00
N ARG A 637 -27.55 8.17 6.54
CA ARG A 637 -27.52 8.61 7.94
C ARG A 637 -28.46 9.79 8.21
N GLU A 638 -28.51 10.78 7.33
CA GLU A 638 -29.44 11.91 7.46
C GLU A 638 -30.88 11.48 7.19
N ASP A 639 -31.12 10.70 6.13
CA ASP A 639 -32.45 10.20 5.76
C ASP A 639 -33.06 9.33 6.88
N PHE A 640 -32.27 8.42 7.45
CA PHE A 640 -32.70 7.57 8.56
C PHE A 640 -32.93 8.36 9.86
N THR A 641 -32.12 9.39 10.12
CA THR A 641 -32.30 10.31 11.25
C THR A 641 -33.59 11.13 11.09
N ASN A 642 -33.85 11.64 9.88
CA ASN A 642 -35.07 12.36 9.53
C ASN A 642 -36.33 11.48 9.65
N ILE A 643 -36.26 10.21 9.26
CA ILE A 643 -37.35 9.24 9.47
C ILE A 643 -37.63 9.06 10.97
N ILE A 644 -36.61 8.83 11.80
CA ILE A 644 -36.78 8.67 13.25
C ILE A 644 -37.42 9.92 13.89
N PHE A 645 -37.00 11.12 13.48
CA PHE A 645 -37.51 12.38 14.03
C PHE A 645 -38.94 12.75 13.61
N LYS A 646 -39.47 12.19 12.53
CA LYS A 646 -40.90 12.33 12.19
C LYS A 646 -41.83 11.69 13.23
N ASN A 647 -41.34 10.74 14.04
CA ASN A 647 -42.10 10.18 15.14
C ASN A 647 -41.95 11.01 16.42
N GLY A 648 -42.93 11.89 16.67
CA GLY A 648 -42.95 12.77 17.85
C GLY A 648 -42.87 12.04 19.21
N SER A 649 -43.38 10.80 19.32
CA SER A 649 -43.27 10.00 20.55
C SER A 649 -41.84 9.49 20.78
N ILE A 650 -41.17 9.02 19.72
CA ILE A 650 -39.76 8.60 19.80
C ILE A 650 -38.86 9.80 20.06
N LYS A 651 -39.09 10.93 19.37
CA LYS A 651 -38.38 12.19 19.63
C LYS A 651 -38.50 12.60 21.10
N LYS A 652 -39.71 12.58 21.66
CA LYS A 652 -39.95 12.96 23.06
C LYS A 652 -39.25 12.03 24.05
N GLU A 653 -39.42 10.72 23.92
CA GLU A 653 -38.76 9.73 24.80
C GLU A 653 -37.23 9.78 24.70
N MET A 654 -36.69 10.10 23.53
CA MET A 654 -35.24 10.29 23.34
C MET A 654 -34.72 11.53 24.07
N MET A 655 -35.42 12.67 23.99
CA MET A 655 -35.07 13.87 24.77
C MET A 655 -35.20 13.65 26.28
N GLU A 656 -36.25 12.93 26.73
CA GLU A 656 -36.41 12.54 28.13
C GLU A 656 -35.28 11.61 28.61
N LEU A 657 -34.78 10.72 27.75
CA LEU A 657 -33.68 9.82 28.07
C LEU A 657 -32.31 10.52 28.10
N ILE A 658 -32.10 11.52 27.22
CA ILE A 658 -30.93 12.42 27.26
C ILE A 658 -30.94 13.20 28.57
N ASN A 659 -32.05 13.86 28.91
CA ASN A 659 -32.21 14.59 30.17
C ASN A 659 -32.08 13.68 31.41
N TYR A 660 -32.50 12.42 31.34
CA TYR A 660 -32.34 11.46 32.43
C TYR A 660 -30.87 11.04 32.61
N ASN A 661 -30.14 10.75 31.52
CA ASN A 661 -28.73 10.35 31.61
C ASN A 661 -27.81 11.50 32.03
N LEU A 662 -28.10 12.75 31.63
CA LEU A 662 -27.43 13.95 32.12
C LEU A 662 -27.60 14.14 33.64
N ASN A 663 -28.67 13.60 34.23
CA ASN A 663 -28.92 13.63 35.67
C ASN A 663 -28.39 12.40 36.42
N GLU A 664 -27.86 11.37 35.75
CA GLU A 664 -27.24 10.25 36.48
C GLU A 664 -25.88 10.67 37.02
N LYS A 665 -25.79 10.72 38.36
CA LYS A 665 -24.59 11.02 39.15
C LYS A 665 -23.32 10.34 38.64
N ASN A 666 -23.43 9.12 38.09
CA ASN A 666 -22.31 8.36 37.52
C ASN A 666 -21.71 9.01 36.25
N MET A 667 -22.52 9.65 35.40
CA MET A 667 -22.03 10.31 34.18
C MET A 667 -21.33 11.63 34.54
N CYS A 668 -21.88 12.40 35.48
CA CYS A 668 -21.23 13.58 36.05
C CYS A 668 -19.91 13.22 36.75
N LEU A 669 -19.87 12.13 37.55
CA LEU A 669 -18.63 11.61 38.13
C LEU A 669 -17.62 11.15 37.08
N SER A 670 -18.06 10.52 35.99
CA SER A 670 -17.16 10.10 34.90
C SER A 670 -16.52 11.31 34.21
N ILE A 671 -17.30 12.37 33.95
CA ILE A 671 -16.80 13.64 33.40
C ILE A 671 -15.87 14.34 34.41
N GLY A 672 -16.23 14.42 35.69
CA GLY A 672 -15.42 15.03 36.74
C GLY A 672 -14.08 14.31 36.95
N ASN A 673 -14.09 12.99 37.07
CA ASN A 673 -12.88 12.16 37.18
C ASN A 673 -11.98 12.33 35.94
N TYR A 674 -12.57 12.41 34.75
CA TYR A 674 -11.83 12.61 33.51
C TYR A 674 -11.19 14.02 33.45
N LEU A 675 -11.94 15.08 33.80
CA LEU A 675 -11.41 16.44 33.86
C LEU A 675 -10.29 16.58 34.90
N HIS A 676 -10.44 15.96 36.08
CA HIS A 676 -9.39 15.88 37.09
C HIS A 676 -8.15 15.12 36.57
N SER A 677 -8.33 14.04 35.80
CA SER A 677 -7.21 13.30 35.19
C SER A 677 -6.41 14.08 34.13
N ILE A 678 -6.99 15.15 33.57
CA ILE A 678 -6.34 16.04 32.60
C ILE A 678 -5.68 17.24 33.31
N ASN A 679 -6.22 17.68 34.45
CA ASN A 679 -5.70 18.85 35.17
C ASN A 679 -5.67 18.62 36.70
N PRO A 680 -4.74 17.79 37.21
CA PRO A 680 -4.80 17.28 38.58
C PRO A 680 -4.62 18.34 39.67
N GLU A 681 -3.96 19.46 39.36
CA GLU A 681 -3.65 20.53 40.32
C GLU A 681 -4.83 21.46 40.63
N LYS A 682 -5.95 21.36 39.89
CA LYS A 682 -7.17 22.13 40.17
C LYS A 682 -8.12 21.31 41.04
N SER A 683 -8.32 21.75 42.29
CA SER A 683 -9.31 21.17 43.21
C SER A 683 -10.76 21.48 42.82
N GLU A 684 -10.99 22.58 42.09
CA GLU A 684 -12.30 22.98 41.57
C GLU A 684 -12.16 23.45 40.11
N ILE A 685 -13.13 23.08 39.27
CA ILE A 685 -13.20 23.45 37.86
C ILE A 685 -14.58 24.07 37.62
N GLU A 686 -14.65 25.40 37.55
CA GLU A 686 -15.90 26.13 37.37
C GLU A 686 -16.33 26.09 35.89
N LEU A 687 -17.39 25.33 35.58
CA LEU A 687 -17.92 25.15 34.23
C LEU A 687 -19.00 26.18 33.93
N ASN A 688 -18.61 27.33 33.36
CA ASN A 688 -19.55 28.34 32.85
C ASN A 688 -20.17 27.89 31.51
N ILE A 689 -21.16 27.00 31.59
CA ILE A 689 -21.93 26.52 30.44
C ILE A 689 -23.17 27.42 30.25
N PRO A 690 -23.42 27.99 29.05
CA PRO A 690 -24.57 28.85 28.79
C PRO A 690 -25.88 28.03 28.66
N LEU A 691 -26.40 27.54 29.79
CA LEU A 691 -27.69 26.87 29.88
C LEU A 691 -28.79 27.85 30.36
N PRO A 692 -30.07 27.63 29.97
CA PRO A 692 -31.20 28.39 30.51
C PRO A 692 -31.20 28.33 32.05
N GLN A 693 -31.42 29.46 32.73
CA GLN A 693 -31.24 29.54 34.19
C GLN A 693 -32.17 28.58 34.97
N ASP A 694 -33.35 28.28 34.44
CA ASP A 694 -34.31 27.34 35.05
C ASP A 694 -34.19 25.90 34.54
N SER A 695 -33.14 25.56 33.79
CA SER A 695 -32.93 24.19 33.32
C SER A 695 -32.57 23.24 34.47
N PRO A 696 -33.26 22.10 34.65
CA PRO A 696 -32.90 21.09 35.64
C PRO A 696 -31.44 20.62 35.52
N ILE A 697 -30.89 20.64 34.30
CA ILE A 697 -29.51 20.26 33.97
C ILE A 697 -28.50 21.18 34.68
N ASN A 698 -28.81 22.48 34.78
CA ASN A 698 -27.94 23.49 35.40
C ASN A 698 -27.83 23.31 36.93
N LYS A 699 -28.82 22.63 37.53
CA LYS A 699 -28.86 22.29 38.96
C LYS A 699 -28.17 20.97 39.33
N THR A 700 -27.78 20.17 38.32
CA THR A 700 -27.10 18.88 38.49
C THR A 700 -25.64 18.91 37.99
N LEU A 701 -25.29 19.93 37.19
CA LEU A 701 -23.91 20.21 36.76
C LEU A 701 -23.14 21.13 37.72
N LYS A 702 -23.86 21.90 38.56
CA LYS A 702 -23.32 22.52 39.78
C LYS A 702 -23.38 21.54 40.95
#